data_AF-A0A951NHL0-F1
#
_entry.id   AF-A0A951NHL0-F1
#
_cell.length_a   1.000
_cell.length_b   1.000
_cell.length_c   1.000
_cell.angle_alpha   90.00
_cell.angle_beta   90.00
_cell.angle_gamma   90.00
#
_symmetry.space_group_name_H-M   'P 1'
#
loop_
_entity.id
_entity.type
_entity.pdbx_description
1 polymer ?
#
loop_
_entity_poly.entity_id
_entity_poly.type
_entity_poly.pdbx_seq_one_letter_code
_entity_poly.pdbx_strand_id
1 'polypeptide(L)'
;MLTLSAVLRGSARYDRHGIVQLPLTALTGLGVQEGGIVVLRGARTTAAHVVLAPLDSPPGSVLCDELVLSNLGLRDGDSVVVEVGPRTEAQRLTVSGPDAVTRALRPEDLRRALLGKVVTVGDQVSLRPSDLAPQGDLARLRASLSASVGAGWTSSILHVADSEPAGPVLVTMGTVAGWRGGTTTTGEPTPTVVAGRVEKGKALADLPGLESQGVALREWLELGFHHRDLLTRLGASPSLGVLLTGAAGSGKSSLVEAVAAEVGARLSTLWAPTLAALETNAAAQQLSDALTRATRQSPAVVLLVDVEAVAPREGAGPLLPVLLTAIRDVVRDGRAAVVCTTAHPERVSLELRLPGTLDHELAIPLPDRSQRLRLLEVTTHAVPLADDVTLDDIAGRTPGFVSADLLALVREAGLRAASRQREHEAPTLAQDDFDAALDVVRATSMEGATLDLGTLTLDDVGDMAEVKTALTEAVLWPLNYPDTFARLGVAPPRGLLLYGPPGCGKTFLVKALAGSGQANVLSVKGAELLSKWVGESERAVRELFRRARESAPSIVFLDEVDALAPVRGQSSDGGTTDRVVAALLTELDGVEDLRDVVVIGATNRPDLIDPALLRPGRLERLVFAPPPDAEARALILRAAAKPVPLADDVDLRSFGARTEGFSAADCTALIREAALTAMRASMEAVTVAAAHLEAALSVVRPSLDPAQVASLAAYAERRAAR
;
A
#
# COMPACT_ATOMS: atom_id res chain seq x y z
N MET A 1 10.47 -3.52 22.71
CA MET A 1 10.39 -4.96 23.02
C MET A 1 9.59 -5.11 24.32
N LEU A 2 8.63 -6.02 24.36
CA LEU A 2 7.82 -6.36 25.54
C LEU A 2 7.81 -7.86 25.75
N THR A 3 7.71 -8.31 27.00
CA THR A 3 7.49 -9.72 27.33
C THR A 3 6.03 -9.90 27.74
N LEU A 4 5.30 -10.74 27.01
CA LEU A 4 3.87 -10.98 27.20
C LEU A 4 3.61 -12.48 27.38
N SER A 5 2.43 -12.85 27.87
CA SER A 5 1.97 -14.25 27.88
C SER A 5 1.26 -14.57 26.56
N ALA A 6 1.68 -15.63 25.87
CA ALA A 6 1.07 -16.09 24.63
C ALA A 6 -0.20 -16.88 24.97
N VAL A 7 -1.37 -16.32 24.69
CA VAL A 7 -2.65 -16.92 25.05
C VAL A 7 -3.35 -17.43 23.79
N LEU A 8 -3.85 -18.66 23.84
CA LEU A 8 -4.62 -19.25 22.74
C LEU A 8 -5.95 -18.51 22.59
N ARG A 9 -6.23 -18.06 21.38
CA ARG A 9 -7.46 -17.34 21.05
C ARG A 9 -8.65 -18.30 20.93
N GLY A 10 -9.77 -17.95 21.55
CA GLY A 10 -11.04 -18.71 21.43
C GLY A 10 -11.88 -18.40 20.18
N SER A 11 -11.48 -17.43 19.36
CA SER A 11 -12.23 -16.96 18.19
C SER A 11 -11.56 -17.35 16.87
N ALA A 12 -12.35 -17.91 15.95
CA ALA A 12 -11.90 -18.29 14.61
C ALA A 12 -11.72 -17.11 13.63
N ARG A 13 -12.00 -15.86 14.05
CA ARG A 13 -12.02 -14.65 13.19
C ARG A 13 -10.69 -14.37 12.48
N TYR A 14 -9.56 -14.83 13.03
CA TYR A 14 -8.22 -14.61 12.47
C TYR A 14 -7.35 -15.87 12.47
N ASP A 15 -7.96 -17.03 12.70
CA ASP A 15 -7.25 -18.29 12.82
C ASP A 15 -6.52 -18.62 11.51
N ARG A 16 -5.21 -18.94 11.58
CA ARG A 16 -4.31 -19.30 10.47
C ARG A 16 -3.97 -18.19 9.47
N HIS A 17 -4.20 -16.92 9.83
CA HIS A 17 -3.85 -15.77 8.99
C HIS A 17 -2.44 -15.21 9.25
N GLY A 18 -1.73 -15.71 10.27
CA GLY A 18 -0.49 -15.07 10.72
C GLY A 18 -0.76 -13.71 11.35
N ILE A 19 -1.88 -13.61 12.10
CA ILE A 19 -2.31 -12.39 12.79
C ILE A 19 -2.35 -12.64 14.29
N VAL A 20 -1.63 -11.81 15.06
CA VAL A 20 -1.70 -11.77 16.52
C VAL A 20 -2.48 -10.56 17.00
N GLN A 21 -3.12 -10.72 18.15
CA GLN A 21 -3.92 -9.69 18.80
C GLN A 21 -3.17 -9.17 20.01
N LEU A 22 -2.92 -7.87 20.05
CA LEU A 22 -2.29 -7.21 21.19
C LEU A 22 -3.27 -6.27 21.88
N PRO A 23 -3.34 -6.28 23.23
CA PRO A 23 -4.01 -5.25 23.98
C PRO A 23 -3.44 -3.88 23.60
N LEU A 24 -4.28 -2.86 23.64
CA LEU A 24 -3.85 -1.52 23.26
C LEU A 24 -2.65 -1.03 24.07
N THR A 25 -2.61 -1.35 25.36
CA THR A 25 -1.49 -1.02 26.25
C THR A 25 -0.17 -1.56 25.70
N ALA A 26 -0.17 -2.78 25.17
CA ALA A 26 0.99 -3.39 24.51
C ALA A 26 1.31 -2.74 23.15
N LEU A 27 0.31 -2.41 22.33
CA LEU A 27 0.51 -1.67 21.06
C LEU A 27 1.17 -0.31 21.28
N THR A 28 0.63 0.45 22.23
CA THR A 28 1.13 1.78 22.62
C THR A 28 2.51 1.69 23.26
N GLY A 29 2.78 0.64 24.04
CA GLY A 29 4.08 0.36 24.62
C GLY A 29 5.15 0.06 23.56
N LEU A 30 4.82 -0.75 22.55
CA LEU A 30 5.71 -1.10 21.44
C LEU A 30 5.87 0.01 20.40
N GLY A 31 4.92 0.96 20.34
CA GLY A 31 4.88 1.98 19.28
C GLY A 31 4.47 1.38 17.91
N VAL A 32 3.73 0.27 17.92
CA VAL A 32 3.24 -0.42 16.71
C VAL A 32 1.77 -0.09 16.51
N GLN A 33 1.40 0.25 15.28
CA GLN A 33 0.00 0.48 14.88
C GLN A 33 -0.64 -0.82 14.39
N GLU A 34 -1.98 -0.85 14.32
CA GLU A 34 -2.70 -1.98 13.73
C GLU A 34 -2.30 -2.23 12.25
N GLY A 35 -2.18 -3.49 11.88
CA GLY A 35 -1.63 -3.96 10.61
C GLY A 35 -0.09 -3.96 10.55
N GLY A 36 0.58 -3.39 11.56
CA GLY A 36 2.03 -3.45 11.71
C GLY A 36 2.54 -4.89 11.86
N ILE A 37 3.83 -5.10 11.56
CA ILE A 37 4.47 -6.41 11.70
C ILE A 37 5.21 -6.46 13.03
N VAL A 38 5.02 -7.54 13.77
CA VAL A 38 5.79 -7.84 14.98
C VAL A 38 6.57 -9.14 14.79
N VAL A 39 7.78 -9.17 15.35
CA VAL A 39 8.55 -10.39 15.49
C VAL A 39 8.26 -10.95 16.89
N LEU A 40 7.93 -12.23 16.91
CA LEU A 40 7.56 -12.99 18.09
C LEU A 40 8.67 -14.00 18.36
N ARG A 41 9.26 -13.96 19.56
CA ARG A 41 10.36 -14.84 19.96
C ARG A 41 9.94 -15.69 21.15
N GLY A 42 9.79 -16.99 20.88
CA GLY A 42 9.61 -18.05 21.87
C GLY A 42 10.78 -19.04 21.82
N ALA A 43 10.49 -20.34 21.80
CA ALA A 43 11.48 -21.37 21.49
C ALA A 43 11.97 -21.27 20.04
N ARG A 44 11.12 -20.75 19.16
CA ARG A 44 11.40 -20.39 17.78
C ARG A 44 11.01 -18.93 17.53
N THR A 45 11.52 -18.35 16.46
CA THR A 45 11.17 -16.98 16.04
C THR A 45 10.25 -17.05 14.82
N THR A 46 9.15 -16.32 14.87
CA THR A 46 8.23 -16.11 13.75
C THR A 46 7.82 -14.63 13.72
N ALA A 47 7.03 -14.24 12.73
CA ALA A 47 6.50 -12.89 12.63
C ALA A 47 5.03 -12.93 12.21
N ALA A 48 4.29 -11.92 12.62
CA ALA A 48 2.86 -11.83 12.39
C ALA A 48 2.42 -10.38 12.21
N HIS A 49 1.29 -10.21 11.52
CA HIS A 49 0.56 -8.96 11.57
C HIS A 49 -0.08 -8.77 12.93
N VAL A 50 -0.15 -7.52 13.38
CA VAL A 50 -0.75 -7.14 14.65
C VAL A 50 -2.11 -6.51 14.42
N VAL A 51 -3.10 -6.88 15.21
CA VAL A 51 -4.39 -6.18 15.30
C VAL A 51 -4.75 -5.95 16.77
N LEU A 52 -5.69 -5.06 17.05
CA LEU A 52 -6.12 -4.78 18.43
C LEU A 52 -6.89 -5.96 19.02
N ALA A 53 -6.51 -6.32 20.25
CA ALA A 53 -7.22 -7.33 21.03
C ALA A 53 -8.53 -6.76 21.61
N PRO A 54 -9.58 -7.58 21.79
CA PRO A 54 -10.79 -7.19 22.52
C PRO A 54 -10.51 -6.52 23.87
N LEU A 55 -11.37 -5.59 24.30
CA LEU A 55 -11.18 -4.80 25.52
C LEU A 55 -11.11 -5.64 26.81
N ASP A 56 -11.71 -6.83 26.80
CA ASP A 56 -11.69 -7.82 27.89
C ASP A 56 -10.44 -8.72 27.88
N SER A 57 -9.54 -8.53 26.92
CA SER A 57 -8.30 -9.32 26.82
C SER A 57 -7.31 -8.94 27.93
N PRO A 58 -6.58 -9.92 28.50
CA PRO A 58 -5.60 -9.63 29.55
C PRO A 58 -4.52 -8.65 29.05
N PRO A 59 -4.26 -7.52 29.74
CA PRO A 59 -3.38 -6.45 29.24
C PRO A 59 -1.90 -6.86 29.07
N GLY A 60 -1.47 -7.96 29.71
CA GLY A 60 -0.14 -8.57 29.57
C GLY A 60 -0.08 -9.77 28.61
N SER A 61 -1.07 -9.94 27.74
CA SER A 61 -1.15 -11.10 26.82
C SER A 61 -0.95 -10.71 25.35
N VAL A 62 -0.56 -11.69 24.54
CA VAL A 62 -0.70 -11.67 23.09
C VAL A 62 -1.58 -12.85 22.69
N LEU A 63 -2.70 -12.57 22.04
CA LEU A 63 -3.62 -13.63 21.63
C LEU A 63 -3.15 -14.19 20.28
N CYS A 64 -2.76 -15.46 20.29
CA CYS A 64 -2.26 -16.20 19.15
C CYS A 64 -3.27 -17.26 18.71
N ASP A 65 -3.20 -17.67 17.45
CA ASP A 65 -3.87 -18.89 17.00
C ASP A 65 -2.98 -20.13 17.24
N GLU A 66 -3.52 -21.33 17.00
CA GLU A 66 -2.77 -22.58 17.18
C GLU A 66 -1.54 -22.67 16.27
N LEU A 67 -1.61 -22.10 15.06
CA LEU A 67 -0.55 -22.15 14.07
C LEU A 67 0.63 -21.26 14.48
N VAL A 68 0.36 -20.07 15.00
CA VAL A 68 1.35 -19.13 15.53
C VAL A 68 2.01 -19.68 16.79
N LEU A 69 1.24 -20.26 17.72
CA LEU A 69 1.81 -20.93 18.90
C LEU A 69 2.70 -22.12 18.50
N SER A 70 2.23 -22.92 17.53
CA SER A 70 3.02 -23.99 16.93
C SER A 70 4.32 -23.44 16.36
N ASN A 71 4.28 -22.43 15.49
CA ASN A 71 5.45 -21.80 14.88
C ASN A 71 6.43 -21.25 15.91
N LEU A 72 5.93 -20.66 16.99
CA LEU A 72 6.73 -20.20 18.13
C LEU A 72 7.35 -21.32 18.97
N GLY A 73 6.80 -22.53 18.87
CA GLY A 73 7.15 -23.65 19.74
C GLY A 73 6.73 -23.41 21.20
N LEU A 74 5.61 -22.72 21.39
CA LEU A 74 5.08 -22.34 22.70
C LEU A 74 3.73 -23.02 22.96
N ARG A 75 3.39 -23.19 24.23
CA ARG A 75 2.07 -23.60 24.71
C ARG A 75 1.28 -22.39 25.16
N ASP A 76 -0.03 -22.57 25.27
CA ASP A 76 -0.92 -21.56 25.85
C ASP A 76 -0.45 -21.17 27.27
N GLY A 77 -0.32 -19.87 27.50
CA GLY A 77 0.18 -19.26 28.72
C GLY A 77 1.69 -19.02 28.77
N ASP A 78 2.49 -19.58 27.86
CA ASP A 78 3.94 -19.43 27.88
C ASP A 78 4.39 -17.98 27.61
N SER A 79 5.57 -17.61 28.10
CA SER A 79 6.13 -16.28 27.87
C SER A 79 6.65 -16.14 26.42
N VAL A 80 6.31 -15.03 25.79
CA VAL A 80 6.80 -14.65 24.45
C VAL A 80 7.33 -13.22 24.46
N VAL A 81 8.44 -13.01 23.77
CA VAL A 81 9.01 -11.68 23.54
C VAL A 81 8.45 -11.13 22.24
N VAL A 82 7.91 -9.92 22.30
CA VAL A 82 7.32 -9.21 21.16
C VAL A 82 8.15 -7.97 20.85
N GLU A 83 8.57 -7.83 19.61
CA GLU A 83 9.32 -6.67 19.10
C GLU A 83 8.78 -6.18 17.76
N VAL A 84 9.08 -4.93 17.40
CA VAL A 84 8.68 -4.36 16.11
C VAL A 84 9.45 -5.06 14.99
N GLY A 85 8.73 -5.59 14.01
CA GLY A 85 9.31 -6.30 12.88
C GLY A 85 9.52 -5.39 11.66
N PRO A 86 10.53 -5.67 10.82
CA PRO A 86 10.70 -4.99 9.54
C PRO A 86 9.62 -5.45 8.54
N ARG A 87 9.20 -4.55 7.66
CA ARG A 87 8.33 -4.87 6.52
C ARG A 87 9.19 -5.12 5.29
N THR A 88 9.82 -6.29 5.26
CA THR A 88 10.70 -6.72 4.15
C THR A 88 9.90 -7.59 3.18
N GLU A 89 9.87 -7.26 1.89
CA GLU A 89 9.18 -8.07 0.89
C GLU A 89 9.98 -9.31 0.49
N ALA A 90 9.31 -10.44 0.31
CA ALA A 90 9.90 -11.64 -0.24
C ALA A 90 10.15 -11.47 -1.74
N GLN A 91 11.40 -11.58 -2.18
CA GLN A 91 11.77 -11.74 -3.58
C GLN A 91 11.50 -13.18 -4.03
N ARG A 92 11.89 -14.15 -3.20
CA ARG A 92 11.67 -15.58 -3.43
C ARG A 92 11.15 -16.24 -2.16
N LEU A 93 10.21 -17.16 -2.32
CA LEU A 93 9.70 -17.99 -1.24
C LEU A 93 9.62 -19.44 -1.71
N THR A 94 10.35 -20.33 -1.05
CA THR A 94 10.24 -21.77 -1.30
C THR A 94 9.41 -22.40 -0.20
N VAL A 95 8.44 -23.23 -0.60
CA VAL A 95 7.49 -23.89 0.29
C VAL A 95 7.55 -25.39 0.05
N SER A 96 7.36 -26.18 1.09
CA SER A 96 7.27 -27.64 1.02
C SER A 96 5.95 -28.11 1.61
N GLY A 97 5.41 -29.21 1.09
CA GLY A 97 4.14 -29.75 1.54
C GLY A 97 3.92 -31.16 1.03
N PRO A 98 2.76 -31.77 1.32
CA PRO A 98 2.42 -33.10 0.86
C PRO A 98 2.45 -33.19 -0.68
N ASP A 99 2.99 -34.27 -1.24
CA ASP A 99 3.15 -34.47 -2.69
C ASP A 99 1.86 -34.28 -3.49
N ALA A 100 0.72 -34.68 -2.91
CA ALA A 100 -0.58 -34.52 -3.53
C ALA A 100 -0.97 -33.04 -3.72
N VAL A 101 -0.61 -32.18 -2.76
CA VAL A 101 -0.86 -30.73 -2.82
C VAL A 101 0.11 -30.07 -3.80
N THR A 102 1.39 -30.46 -3.74
CA THR A 102 2.47 -29.97 -4.64
C THR A 102 2.16 -30.22 -6.12
N ARG A 103 1.51 -31.34 -6.45
CA ARG A 103 1.12 -31.68 -7.83
C ARG A 103 -0.16 -31.01 -8.31
N ALA A 104 -1.05 -30.66 -7.39
CA ALA A 104 -2.37 -30.13 -7.73
C ALA A 104 -2.41 -28.60 -7.81
N LEU A 105 -1.54 -27.91 -7.06
CA LEU A 105 -1.49 -26.45 -7.01
C LEU A 105 -0.37 -25.89 -7.86
N ARG A 106 -0.76 -25.03 -8.81
CA ARG A 106 0.24 -24.28 -9.58
C ARG A 106 0.92 -23.26 -8.66
N PRO A 107 2.19 -22.95 -8.90
CA PRO A 107 2.90 -21.95 -8.10
C PRO A 107 2.25 -20.56 -8.08
N GLU A 108 1.48 -20.20 -9.12
CA GLU A 108 0.67 -18.96 -9.14
C GLU A 108 -0.46 -18.98 -8.10
N ASP A 109 -1.13 -20.14 -7.95
CA ASP A 109 -2.19 -20.34 -6.98
C ASP A 109 -1.61 -20.36 -5.56
N LEU A 110 -0.42 -20.93 -5.38
CA LEU A 110 0.36 -20.87 -4.13
C LEU A 110 0.69 -19.43 -3.74
N ARG A 111 1.20 -18.60 -4.67
CA ARG A 111 1.50 -17.18 -4.43
C ARG A 111 0.25 -16.41 -4.04
N ARG A 112 -0.86 -16.61 -4.77
CA ARG A 112 -2.16 -15.99 -4.44
C ARG A 112 -2.64 -16.38 -3.05
N ALA A 113 -2.45 -17.64 -2.66
CA ALA A 113 -2.89 -18.13 -1.36
C ALA A 113 -2.04 -17.62 -0.18
N LEU A 114 -0.81 -17.22 -0.46
CA LEU A 114 0.12 -16.69 0.53
C LEU A 114 0.20 -15.15 0.53
N LEU A 115 -0.44 -14.49 -0.45
CA LEU A 115 -0.40 -13.05 -0.61
C LEU A 115 -0.83 -12.32 0.68
N GLY A 116 0.00 -11.39 1.15
CA GLY A 116 -0.22 -10.62 2.37
C GLY A 116 0.14 -11.34 3.66
N LYS A 117 0.58 -12.60 3.63
CA LYS A 117 1.07 -13.30 4.84
C LYS A 117 2.52 -12.92 5.13
N VAL A 118 2.83 -12.73 6.40
CA VAL A 118 4.21 -12.62 6.90
C VAL A 118 4.68 -14.01 7.29
N VAL A 119 5.86 -14.39 6.80
CA VAL A 119 6.39 -15.72 6.98
C VAL A 119 7.88 -15.69 7.31
N THR A 120 8.32 -16.68 8.06
CA THR A 120 9.73 -16.93 8.40
C THR A 120 10.12 -18.35 7.99
N VAL A 121 11.38 -18.57 7.65
CA VAL A 121 11.89 -19.91 7.33
C VAL A 121 11.63 -20.88 8.51
N GLY A 122 10.99 -22.01 8.21
CA GLY A 122 10.57 -23.01 9.20
C GLY A 122 9.12 -22.87 9.68
N ASP A 123 8.43 -21.78 9.31
CA ASP A 123 7.02 -21.59 9.66
C ASP A 123 6.12 -22.60 8.95
N GLN A 124 5.07 -22.99 9.66
CA GLN A 124 3.90 -23.67 9.13
C GLN A 124 2.93 -22.62 8.59
N VAL A 125 2.44 -22.82 7.36
CA VAL A 125 1.45 -21.97 6.70
C VAL A 125 0.28 -22.81 6.21
N SER A 126 -0.94 -22.29 6.34
CA SER A 126 -2.15 -22.99 5.92
C SER A 126 -2.65 -22.46 4.57
N LEU A 127 -3.07 -23.38 3.71
CA LEU A 127 -3.82 -23.08 2.48
C LEU A 127 -5.31 -23.31 2.72
N ARG A 128 -6.12 -22.25 2.62
CA ARG A 128 -7.58 -22.40 2.66
C ARG A 128 -8.18 -22.35 1.27
N PRO A 129 -9.34 -23.00 1.04
CA PRO A 129 -10.03 -22.93 -0.24
C PRO A 129 -10.32 -21.50 -0.70
N SER A 130 -10.71 -20.63 0.24
CA SER A 130 -10.89 -19.18 0.05
C SER A 130 -9.66 -18.46 -0.50
N ASP A 131 -8.47 -18.99 -0.21
CA ASP A 131 -7.20 -18.38 -0.57
C ASP A 131 -6.83 -18.71 -2.03
N LEU A 132 -7.51 -19.69 -2.65
CA LEU A 132 -7.19 -20.22 -3.97
C LEU A 132 -8.16 -19.77 -5.08
N ALA A 133 -9.41 -19.42 -4.75
CA ALA A 133 -10.39 -18.95 -5.75
C ALA A 133 -11.52 -18.09 -5.14
N PRO A 134 -12.16 -17.20 -5.94
CA PRO A 134 -13.40 -16.49 -5.56
C PRO A 134 -14.55 -17.47 -5.25
N GLN A 135 -15.55 -17.04 -4.47
CA GLN A 135 -16.61 -17.94 -3.98
C GLN A 135 -17.39 -18.68 -5.08
N GLY A 136 -17.61 -18.05 -6.24
CA GLY A 136 -18.31 -18.67 -7.38
C GLY A 136 -17.60 -19.89 -8.00
N ASP A 137 -16.27 -19.97 -7.88
CA ASP A 137 -15.47 -21.07 -8.42
C ASP A 137 -15.02 -22.07 -7.34
N LEU A 138 -15.26 -21.77 -6.06
CA LEU A 138 -14.87 -22.64 -4.93
C LEU A 138 -15.48 -24.03 -5.04
N ALA A 139 -16.73 -24.17 -5.48
CA ALA A 139 -17.38 -25.48 -5.60
C ALA A 139 -16.69 -26.36 -6.66
N ARG A 140 -16.28 -25.78 -7.79
CA ARG A 140 -15.57 -26.48 -8.87
C ARG A 140 -14.12 -26.75 -8.50
N LEU A 141 -13.42 -25.77 -7.93
CA LEU A 141 -12.06 -25.92 -7.46
C LEU A 141 -11.99 -26.97 -6.35
N ARG A 142 -12.96 -26.97 -5.43
CA ARG A 142 -13.12 -27.98 -4.37
C ARG A 142 -13.43 -29.35 -4.94
N ALA A 143 -14.32 -29.46 -5.94
CA ALA A 143 -14.56 -30.73 -6.61
C ALA A 143 -13.30 -31.26 -7.33
N SER A 144 -12.56 -30.41 -8.02
CA SER A 144 -11.31 -30.76 -8.74
C SER A 144 -10.18 -31.15 -7.78
N LEU A 145 -9.97 -30.38 -6.71
CA LEU A 145 -8.94 -30.63 -5.71
C LEU A 145 -9.32 -31.78 -4.76
N SER A 146 -10.59 -31.96 -4.42
CA SER A 146 -11.04 -33.14 -3.67
C SER A 146 -10.97 -34.42 -4.51
N ALA A 147 -11.15 -34.35 -5.82
CA ALA A 147 -10.97 -35.49 -6.72
C ALA A 147 -9.49 -35.88 -6.91
N SER A 148 -8.56 -34.91 -6.84
CA SER A 148 -7.12 -35.12 -7.05
C SER A 148 -6.29 -35.30 -5.76
N VAL A 149 -6.69 -34.68 -4.65
CA VAL A 149 -5.95 -34.60 -3.38
C VAL A 149 -6.73 -35.24 -2.21
N GLY A 150 -8.01 -35.59 -2.40
CA GLY A 150 -8.88 -36.17 -1.37
C GLY A 150 -9.56 -35.12 -0.47
N ALA A 151 -10.58 -35.50 0.30
CA ALA A 151 -11.43 -34.57 1.06
C ALA A 151 -10.71 -33.71 2.14
N GLY A 152 -9.47 -34.05 2.51
CA GLY A 152 -8.69 -33.38 3.56
C GLY A 152 -7.71 -32.30 3.07
N TRP A 153 -7.72 -31.92 1.79
CA TRP A 153 -6.76 -30.96 1.25
C TRP A 153 -6.87 -29.55 1.88
N THR A 154 -8.06 -29.18 2.36
CA THR A 154 -8.39 -27.84 2.92
C THR A 154 -7.75 -27.56 4.29
N SER A 155 -7.12 -28.56 4.91
CA SER A 155 -6.40 -28.45 6.18
C SER A 155 -4.91 -28.76 6.04
N SER A 156 -4.39 -28.78 4.80
CA SER A 156 -2.99 -29.11 4.57
C SER A 156 -2.08 -27.99 5.05
N ILE A 157 -1.16 -28.35 5.94
CA ILE A 157 -0.10 -27.46 6.42
C ILE A 157 1.08 -27.57 5.45
N LEU A 158 1.56 -26.43 4.99
CA LEU A 158 2.81 -26.31 4.26
C LEU A 158 3.90 -25.75 5.18
N HIS A 159 5.15 -25.94 4.81
CA HIS A 159 6.31 -25.44 5.53
C HIS A 159 7.13 -24.51 4.65
N VAL A 160 7.44 -23.33 5.17
CA VAL A 160 8.35 -22.40 4.52
C VAL A 160 9.75 -22.97 4.58
N ALA A 161 10.25 -23.38 3.42
CA ALA A 161 11.51 -24.07 3.25
C ALA A 161 12.69 -23.11 3.15
N ASP A 162 12.48 -21.96 2.50
CA ASP A 162 13.50 -20.94 2.27
C ASP A 162 12.85 -19.59 1.88
N SER A 163 13.55 -18.49 2.11
CA SER A 163 13.11 -17.14 1.73
C SER A 163 14.28 -16.23 1.36
N GLU A 164 14.09 -15.40 0.33
CA GLU A 164 15.02 -14.34 -0.05
C GLU A 164 14.30 -12.98 0.05
N PRO A 165 14.82 -12.00 0.82
CA PRO A 165 15.98 -12.11 1.71
C PRO A 165 15.70 -12.99 2.95
N ALA A 166 16.76 -13.39 3.65
CA ALA A 166 16.63 -14.19 4.86
C ALA A 166 16.00 -13.36 6.01
N GLY A 167 15.13 -14.01 6.78
CA GLY A 167 14.43 -13.41 7.92
C GLY A 167 12.91 -13.35 7.72
N PRO A 168 12.18 -12.60 8.56
CA PRO A 168 10.76 -12.35 8.37
C PRO A 168 10.50 -11.61 7.06
N VAL A 169 9.68 -12.18 6.19
CA VAL A 169 9.33 -11.59 4.89
C VAL A 169 7.82 -11.56 4.67
N LEU A 170 7.35 -10.51 4.01
CA LEU A 170 5.98 -10.33 3.54
C LEU A 170 5.85 -10.87 2.12
N VAL A 171 4.87 -11.73 1.87
CA VAL A 171 4.57 -12.23 0.53
C VAL A 171 3.75 -11.19 -0.23
N THR A 172 4.29 -10.67 -1.34
CA THR A 172 3.65 -9.65 -2.19
C THR A 172 3.36 -10.20 -3.59
N MET A 173 2.78 -9.38 -4.46
CA MET A 173 2.51 -9.80 -5.84
C MET A 173 3.79 -10.07 -6.64
N GLY A 174 4.91 -9.41 -6.28
CA GLY A 174 6.21 -9.60 -6.92
C GLY A 174 6.99 -10.81 -6.40
N THR A 175 6.52 -11.48 -5.34
CA THR A 175 7.21 -12.64 -4.76
C THR A 175 7.20 -13.84 -5.70
N VAL A 176 8.37 -14.41 -5.96
CA VAL A 176 8.52 -15.68 -6.68
C VAL A 176 8.27 -16.85 -5.71
N ALA A 177 7.07 -17.42 -5.72
CA ALA A 177 6.71 -18.57 -4.88
C ALA A 177 7.01 -19.90 -5.59
N GLY A 178 7.49 -20.92 -4.88
CA GLY A 178 7.77 -22.21 -5.50
C GLY A 178 7.82 -23.39 -4.55
N TRP A 179 7.74 -24.59 -5.11
CA TRP A 179 7.82 -25.83 -4.33
C TRP A 179 9.26 -26.31 -4.15
N ARG A 180 9.61 -26.77 -2.95
CA ARG A 180 10.92 -27.38 -2.67
C ARG A 180 11.11 -28.62 -3.55
N GLY A 181 12.12 -28.61 -4.42
CA GLY A 181 12.42 -29.71 -5.34
C GLY A 181 11.37 -29.90 -6.45
N GLY A 182 10.45 -28.95 -6.63
CA GLY A 182 9.38 -28.97 -7.61
C GLY A 182 9.38 -27.72 -8.50
N THR A 183 8.29 -27.53 -9.23
CA THR A 183 8.10 -26.34 -10.07
C THR A 183 7.97 -25.10 -9.20
N THR A 184 8.74 -24.08 -9.53
CA THR A 184 8.58 -22.72 -9.01
C THR A 184 7.56 -21.98 -9.87
N THR A 185 7.11 -20.77 -9.51
CA THR A 185 6.50 -19.84 -10.49
C THR A 185 7.40 -19.62 -11.71
N THR A 186 8.64 -20.14 -11.65
CA THR A 186 9.71 -20.02 -12.62
C THR A 186 10.09 -21.31 -13.40
N GLY A 187 9.37 -22.43 -13.31
CA GLY A 187 9.76 -23.69 -13.99
C GLY A 187 8.60 -24.59 -14.44
N GLU A 188 8.71 -25.10 -15.68
CA GLU A 188 7.71 -25.78 -16.54
C GLU A 188 6.51 -26.50 -15.89
N PRO A 189 5.26 -26.21 -16.31
CA PRO A 189 4.43 -27.30 -16.79
C PRO A 189 5.06 -27.80 -18.09
N THR A 190 5.33 -29.10 -18.23
CA THR A 190 5.28 -29.69 -19.56
C THR A 190 3.95 -29.22 -20.16
N PRO A 191 3.92 -28.58 -21.34
CA PRO A 191 2.65 -28.19 -21.93
C PRO A 191 1.96 -29.49 -22.36
N THR A 192 1.31 -30.16 -21.42
CA THR A 192 0.12 -30.90 -21.75
C THR A 192 -0.80 -29.85 -22.34
N VAL A 193 -0.92 -29.87 -23.67
CA VAL A 193 -2.10 -29.38 -24.36
C VAL A 193 -3.27 -30.10 -23.69
N VAL A 194 -3.79 -29.52 -22.62
CA VAL A 194 -5.17 -29.76 -22.26
C VAL A 194 -5.91 -29.13 -23.43
N ALA A 195 -6.35 -29.97 -24.36
CA ALA A 195 -7.45 -29.66 -25.25
C ALA A 195 -8.70 -29.46 -24.37
N GLY A 196 -8.68 -28.40 -23.56
CA GLY A 196 -9.73 -27.92 -22.72
C GLY A 196 -10.12 -26.59 -23.32
N ARG A 197 -11.43 -26.44 -23.56
CA ARG A 197 -12.05 -25.20 -24.01
C ARG A 197 -11.34 -23.98 -23.44
N VAL A 198 -11.03 -23.02 -24.32
CA VAL A 198 -10.74 -21.63 -23.96
C VAL A 198 -11.76 -21.23 -22.90
N GLU A 199 -11.34 -21.11 -21.64
CA GLU A 199 -12.12 -20.36 -20.67
C GLU A 199 -12.33 -18.98 -21.29
N LYS A 200 -13.59 -18.51 -21.35
CA LYS A 200 -13.85 -17.16 -21.83
C LYS A 200 -13.02 -16.22 -20.96
N GLY A 201 -12.00 -15.60 -21.55
CA GLY A 201 -11.24 -14.56 -20.87
C GLY A 201 -12.18 -13.46 -20.39
N LYS A 202 -11.81 -12.77 -19.30
CA LYS A 202 -12.56 -11.60 -18.82
C LYS A 202 -12.72 -10.61 -19.98
N ALA A 203 -13.95 -10.15 -20.22
CA ALA A 203 -14.18 -9.12 -21.23
C ALA A 203 -13.64 -7.78 -20.72
N LEU A 204 -13.36 -6.83 -21.63
CA LEU A 204 -12.98 -5.48 -21.21
C LEU A 204 -14.08 -4.82 -20.36
N ALA A 205 -15.34 -5.18 -20.62
CA ALA A 205 -16.50 -4.77 -19.82
C ALA A 205 -16.43 -5.24 -18.35
N ASP A 206 -15.68 -6.31 -18.06
CA ASP A 206 -15.49 -6.83 -16.70
C ASP A 206 -14.31 -6.16 -15.97
N LEU A 207 -13.71 -5.12 -16.57
CA LEU A 207 -12.56 -4.37 -16.03
C LEU A 207 -12.91 -2.87 -15.88
N PRO A 208 -13.85 -2.53 -14.97
CA PRO A 208 -14.27 -1.15 -14.79
C PRO A 208 -13.10 -0.26 -14.33
N GLY A 209 -13.01 0.94 -14.91
CA GLY A 209 -11.92 1.90 -14.68
C GLY A 209 -10.75 1.79 -15.67
N LEU A 210 -10.70 0.75 -16.51
CA LEU A 210 -9.66 0.55 -17.53
C LEU A 210 -10.17 0.78 -18.95
N GLU A 211 -11.35 1.36 -19.13
CA GLU A 211 -12.00 1.48 -20.44
C GLU A 211 -11.17 2.29 -21.43
N SER A 212 -10.65 3.46 -21.01
CA SER A 212 -9.79 4.31 -21.85
C SER A 212 -8.49 3.60 -22.26
N GLN A 213 -7.86 2.91 -21.31
CA GLN A 213 -6.61 2.18 -21.52
C GLN A 213 -6.85 0.97 -22.44
N GLY A 214 -7.98 0.29 -22.27
CA GLY A 214 -8.42 -0.80 -23.13
C GLY A 214 -8.69 -0.36 -24.55
N VAL A 215 -9.36 0.78 -24.74
CA VAL A 215 -9.59 1.35 -26.09
C VAL A 215 -8.26 1.69 -26.76
N ALA A 216 -7.34 2.37 -26.06
CA ALA A 216 -6.03 2.73 -26.62
C ALA A 216 -5.21 1.49 -27.00
N LEU A 217 -5.10 0.51 -26.10
CA LEU A 217 -4.36 -0.72 -26.38
C LEU A 217 -5.01 -1.53 -27.51
N ARG A 218 -6.34 -1.59 -27.56
CA ARG A 218 -7.09 -2.27 -28.62
C ARG A 218 -6.81 -1.61 -29.97
N GLU A 219 -6.88 -0.28 -30.04
CA GLU A 219 -6.63 0.46 -31.27
C GLU A 219 -5.22 0.20 -31.82
N TRP A 220 -4.19 0.22 -30.96
CA TRP A 220 -2.82 -0.09 -31.38
C TRP A 220 -2.68 -1.51 -31.92
N LEU A 221 -3.25 -2.50 -31.23
CA LEU A 221 -3.18 -3.90 -31.66
C LEU A 221 -4.03 -4.16 -32.91
N GLU A 222 -5.21 -3.56 -33.03
CA GLU A 222 -6.12 -3.70 -34.16
C GLU A 222 -5.54 -3.06 -35.43
N LEU A 223 -5.00 -1.84 -35.33
CA LEU A 223 -4.27 -1.20 -36.42
C LEU A 223 -3.05 -2.02 -36.84
N GLY A 224 -2.30 -2.54 -35.86
CA GLY A 224 -1.08 -3.28 -36.12
C GLY A 224 -1.28 -4.69 -36.68
N PHE A 225 -2.36 -5.39 -36.32
CA PHE A 225 -2.64 -6.73 -36.85
C PHE A 225 -3.49 -6.71 -38.12
N HIS A 226 -4.52 -5.86 -38.18
CA HIS A 226 -5.58 -5.96 -39.19
C HIS A 226 -5.55 -4.83 -40.24
N HIS A 227 -4.84 -3.73 -39.98
CA HIS A 227 -4.80 -2.55 -40.88
C HIS A 227 -3.38 -2.11 -41.28
N ARG A 228 -2.47 -3.08 -41.44
CA ARG A 228 -1.06 -2.81 -41.80
C ARG A 228 -0.89 -2.10 -43.14
N ASP A 229 -1.77 -2.38 -44.10
CA ASP A 229 -1.74 -1.75 -45.42
C ASP A 229 -2.05 -0.25 -45.36
N LEU A 230 -2.95 0.16 -44.47
CA LEU A 230 -3.27 1.56 -44.20
C LEU A 230 -2.06 2.30 -43.62
N LEU A 231 -1.39 1.72 -42.61
CA LEU A 231 -0.17 2.30 -42.02
C LEU A 231 0.93 2.44 -43.08
N THR A 232 1.12 1.40 -43.90
CA THR A 232 2.12 1.41 -44.97
C THR A 232 1.86 2.52 -46.00
N ARG A 233 0.59 2.76 -46.37
CA ARG A 233 0.22 3.85 -47.29
C ARG A 233 0.47 5.25 -46.70
N LEU A 234 0.42 5.37 -45.38
CA LEU A 234 0.73 6.61 -44.66
C LEU A 234 2.23 6.78 -44.37
N GLY A 235 3.08 5.84 -44.80
CA GLY A 235 4.51 5.85 -44.50
C GLY A 235 4.85 5.50 -43.05
N ALA A 236 3.90 4.91 -42.31
CA ALA A 236 4.08 4.46 -40.95
C ALA A 236 4.33 2.95 -40.90
N SER A 237 5.11 2.50 -39.92
CA SER A 237 5.21 1.08 -39.56
C SER A 237 4.36 0.81 -38.33
N PRO A 238 3.61 -0.31 -38.27
CA PRO A 238 2.95 -0.70 -37.03
C PRO A 238 4.01 -0.96 -35.96
N SER A 239 4.03 -0.15 -34.91
CA SER A 239 4.73 -0.52 -33.69
C SER A 239 3.79 -1.33 -32.82
N LEU A 240 4.22 -2.53 -32.48
CA LEU A 240 3.48 -3.45 -31.64
C LEU A 240 4.21 -3.69 -30.31
N GLY A 241 5.05 -2.75 -29.90
CA GLY A 241 5.74 -2.76 -28.60
C GLY A 241 5.09 -1.79 -27.62
N VAL A 242 4.58 -2.30 -26.50
CA VAL A 242 3.88 -1.50 -25.48
C VAL A 242 4.46 -1.75 -24.09
N LEU A 243 4.71 -0.67 -23.34
CA LEU A 243 5.01 -0.71 -21.91
C LEU A 243 3.76 -0.27 -21.11
N LEU A 244 3.17 -1.18 -20.34
CA LEU A 244 2.11 -0.87 -19.39
C LEU A 244 2.69 -0.61 -17.99
N THR A 245 2.41 0.56 -17.46
CA THR A 245 2.85 0.98 -16.12
C THR A 245 1.63 1.15 -15.19
N GLY A 246 1.86 1.15 -13.89
CA GLY A 246 0.81 1.38 -12.88
C GLY A 246 0.99 0.47 -11.66
N ALA A 247 0.29 0.75 -10.57
CA ALA A 247 0.48 0.06 -9.29
C ALA A 247 0.40 -1.49 -9.41
N ALA A 248 1.08 -2.19 -8.50
CA ALA A 248 0.93 -3.64 -8.37
C ALA A 248 -0.55 -4.00 -8.13
N GLY A 249 -1.05 -5.05 -8.77
CA GLY A 249 -2.44 -5.46 -8.59
C GLY A 249 -3.52 -4.56 -9.25
N SER A 250 -3.14 -3.53 -10.01
CA SER A 250 -4.09 -2.65 -10.76
C SER A 250 -4.87 -3.35 -11.88
N GLY A 251 -4.44 -4.52 -12.34
CA GLY A 251 -5.10 -5.27 -13.41
C GLY A 251 -4.41 -5.21 -14.77
N LYS A 252 -3.14 -4.75 -14.84
CA LYS A 252 -2.32 -4.70 -16.07
C LYS A 252 -2.41 -5.97 -16.91
N SER A 253 -2.17 -7.15 -16.33
CA SER A 253 -2.22 -8.42 -17.06
C SER A 253 -3.63 -8.76 -17.53
N SER A 254 -4.65 -8.50 -16.71
CA SER A 254 -6.05 -8.73 -17.08
C SER A 254 -6.51 -7.82 -18.22
N LEU A 255 -6.02 -6.58 -18.29
CA LEU A 255 -6.27 -5.67 -19.42
C LEU A 255 -5.71 -6.25 -20.72
N VAL A 256 -4.46 -6.72 -20.71
CA VAL A 256 -3.82 -7.31 -21.88
C VAL A 256 -4.54 -8.59 -22.31
N GLU A 257 -4.95 -9.43 -21.36
CA GLU A 257 -5.75 -10.63 -21.61
C GLU A 257 -7.09 -10.31 -22.30
N ALA A 258 -7.84 -9.34 -21.77
CA ALA A 258 -9.12 -8.92 -22.33
C ALA A 258 -8.96 -8.36 -23.76
N VAL A 259 -8.01 -7.45 -23.96
CA VAL A 259 -7.79 -6.81 -25.27
C VAL A 259 -7.28 -7.82 -26.29
N ALA A 260 -6.34 -8.71 -25.92
CA ALA A 260 -5.84 -9.75 -26.82
C ALA A 260 -6.98 -10.67 -27.29
N ALA A 261 -7.91 -11.02 -26.39
CA ALA A 261 -9.10 -11.79 -26.74
C ALA A 261 -10.04 -11.03 -27.70
N GLU A 262 -10.29 -9.73 -27.47
CA GLU A 262 -11.12 -8.89 -28.34
C GLU A 262 -10.56 -8.77 -29.77
N VAL A 263 -9.24 -8.59 -29.93
CA VAL A 263 -8.60 -8.48 -31.26
C VAL A 263 -8.34 -9.84 -31.93
N GLY A 264 -8.73 -10.94 -31.27
CA GLY A 264 -8.55 -12.31 -31.76
C GLY A 264 -7.11 -12.81 -31.75
N ALA A 265 -6.23 -12.23 -30.93
CA ALA A 265 -4.82 -12.59 -30.84
C ALA A 265 -4.58 -13.70 -29.80
N ARG A 266 -3.65 -14.61 -30.08
CA ARG A 266 -3.17 -15.60 -29.10
C ARG A 266 -2.25 -14.92 -28.08
N LEU A 267 -2.54 -15.10 -26.81
CA LEU A 267 -1.70 -14.58 -25.73
C LEU A 267 -0.72 -15.65 -25.23
N SER A 268 0.55 -15.27 -25.08
CA SER A 268 1.55 -16.04 -24.32
C SER A 268 2.17 -15.17 -23.25
N THR A 269 2.12 -15.61 -21.99
CA THR A 269 2.63 -14.84 -20.85
C THR A 269 3.99 -15.38 -20.40
N LEU A 270 4.93 -14.48 -20.16
CA LEU A 270 6.24 -14.72 -19.57
C LEU A 270 6.39 -13.87 -18.32
N TRP A 271 6.83 -14.47 -17.23
CA TRP A 271 7.15 -13.74 -16.01
C TRP A 271 8.63 -13.38 -16.04
N ALA A 272 8.97 -12.10 -15.98
CA ALA A 272 10.36 -11.67 -15.99
C ALA A 272 11.13 -12.06 -14.71
N PRO A 273 10.56 -11.97 -13.49
CA PRO A 273 11.22 -12.48 -12.28
C PRO A 273 11.60 -13.96 -12.39
N THR A 274 10.78 -14.72 -13.11
CA THR A 274 11.05 -16.13 -13.44
C THR A 274 12.28 -16.30 -14.30
N LEU A 275 12.41 -15.51 -15.37
CA LEU A 275 13.56 -15.57 -16.26
C LEU A 275 14.83 -15.11 -15.54
N ALA A 276 14.73 -14.07 -14.71
CA ALA A 276 15.86 -13.56 -13.91
C ALA A 276 16.40 -14.58 -12.89
N ALA A 277 15.56 -15.53 -12.45
CA ALA A 277 15.93 -16.58 -11.52
C ALA A 277 16.65 -17.78 -12.17
N LEU A 278 16.67 -17.88 -13.50
CA LEU A 278 17.32 -18.97 -14.24
C LEU A 278 18.78 -18.62 -14.58
N GLU A 279 19.55 -19.65 -14.95
CA GLU A 279 20.84 -19.46 -15.60
C GLU A 279 20.69 -18.61 -16.86
N THR A 280 21.61 -17.66 -17.06
CA THR A 280 21.52 -16.63 -18.12
C THR A 280 21.22 -17.22 -19.50
N ASN A 281 21.91 -18.30 -19.89
CA ASN A 281 21.71 -18.94 -21.18
C ASN A 281 20.33 -19.61 -21.31
N ALA A 282 19.84 -20.23 -20.24
CA ALA A 282 18.52 -20.86 -20.23
C ALA A 282 17.41 -19.81 -20.32
N ALA A 283 17.54 -18.72 -19.56
CA ALA A 283 16.63 -17.57 -19.62
C ALA A 283 16.60 -16.93 -21.02
N ALA A 284 17.78 -16.69 -21.62
CA ALA A 284 17.90 -16.13 -22.96
C ALA A 284 17.25 -17.02 -24.04
N GLN A 285 17.46 -18.34 -23.94
CA GLN A 285 16.85 -19.31 -24.85
C GLN A 285 15.33 -19.32 -24.71
N GLN A 286 14.82 -19.40 -23.48
CA GLN A 286 13.38 -19.42 -23.21
C GLN A 286 12.67 -18.14 -23.70
N LEU A 287 13.30 -16.98 -23.48
CA LEU A 287 12.80 -15.69 -23.96
C LEU A 287 12.74 -15.65 -25.51
N SER A 288 13.83 -16.06 -26.16
CA SER A 288 13.94 -16.07 -27.62
C SER A 288 12.95 -17.04 -28.26
N ASP A 289 12.78 -18.23 -27.68
CA ASP A 289 11.85 -19.25 -28.18
C ASP A 289 10.40 -18.82 -28.05
N ALA A 290 10.03 -18.16 -26.94
CA ALA A 290 8.69 -17.65 -26.74
C ALA A 290 8.34 -16.55 -27.77
N LEU A 291 9.23 -15.58 -27.96
CA LEU A 291 9.05 -14.49 -28.92
C LEU A 291 9.02 -15.01 -30.38
N THR A 292 9.91 -15.94 -30.72
CA THR A 292 9.94 -16.58 -32.05
C THR A 292 8.70 -17.45 -32.32
N ARG A 293 8.16 -18.09 -31.29
CA ARG A 293 6.93 -18.88 -31.41
C ARG A 293 5.72 -17.98 -31.67
N ALA A 294 5.66 -16.81 -31.03
CA ALA A 294 4.56 -15.87 -31.20
C ALA A 294 4.46 -15.36 -32.64
N THR A 295 5.58 -15.03 -33.30
CA THR A 295 5.57 -14.57 -34.70
C THR A 295 5.01 -15.63 -35.67
N ARG A 296 5.18 -16.92 -35.35
CA ARG A 296 4.59 -18.04 -36.12
C ARG A 296 3.09 -18.26 -35.87
N GLN A 297 2.56 -17.72 -34.78
CA GLN A 297 1.18 -17.94 -34.32
C GLN A 297 0.27 -16.71 -34.52
N SER A 298 0.71 -15.78 -35.37
CA SER A 298 0.02 -14.52 -35.68
C SER A 298 -1.49 -14.68 -35.99
N PRO A 299 -2.35 -13.77 -35.50
CA PRO A 299 -2.04 -12.66 -34.58
C PRO A 299 -1.73 -13.17 -33.17
N ALA A 300 -0.65 -12.66 -32.56
CA ALA A 300 -0.19 -13.10 -31.25
C ALA A 300 0.37 -11.94 -30.42
N VAL A 301 0.17 -12.00 -29.11
CA VAL A 301 0.68 -11.06 -28.12
C VAL A 301 1.57 -11.81 -27.12
N VAL A 302 2.78 -11.32 -26.90
CA VAL A 302 3.67 -11.81 -25.84
C VAL A 302 3.62 -10.81 -24.70
N LEU A 303 3.13 -11.26 -23.54
CA LEU A 303 3.05 -10.46 -22.32
C LEU A 303 4.25 -10.78 -21.41
N LEU A 304 5.18 -9.84 -21.23
CA LEU A 304 6.24 -9.93 -20.23
C LEU A 304 5.82 -9.19 -18.95
N VAL A 305 5.64 -9.93 -17.86
CA VAL A 305 5.20 -9.39 -16.56
C VAL A 305 6.38 -9.03 -15.69
N ASP A 306 6.39 -7.81 -15.14
CA ASP A 306 7.38 -7.24 -14.21
C ASP A 306 8.80 -7.16 -14.83
N VAL A 307 8.86 -6.52 -16.00
CA VAL A 307 10.04 -6.48 -16.89
C VAL A 307 11.31 -5.93 -16.23
N GLU A 308 11.20 -5.12 -15.18
CA GLU A 308 12.32 -4.61 -14.39
C GLU A 308 13.25 -5.72 -13.88
N ALA A 309 12.75 -6.93 -13.68
CA ALA A 309 13.55 -8.06 -13.21
C ALA A 309 14.59 -8.54 -14.23
N VAL A 310 14.31 -8.42 -15.54
CA VAL A 310 15.22 -8.81 -16.63
C VAL A 310 15.85 -7.61 -17.33
N ALA A 311 15.26 -6.43 -17.15
CA ALA A 311 15.70 -5.17 -17.70
C ALA A 311 15.82 -4.09 -16.61
N PRO A 312 16.66 -4.31 -15.58
CA PRO A 312 16.86 -3.33 -14.52
C PRO A 312 17.53 -2.07 -15.07
N ARG A 313 17.20 -0.92 -14.47
CA ARG A 313 17.78 0.39 -14.83
C ARG A 313 19.24 0.51 -14.46
N GLU A 314 19.65 -0.12 -13.36
CA GLU A 314 21.03 -0.09 -12.85
C GLU A 314 21.66 -1.47 -12.92
N GLY A 315 22.90 -1.51 -13.44
CA GLY A 315 23.57 -2.75 -13.81
C GLY A 315 22.87 -3.37 -15.02
N ALA A 316 23.47 -3.26 -16.21
CA ALA A 316 22.92 -3.93 -17.39
C ALA A 316 22.92 -5.45 -17.16
N GLY A 317 21.79 -5.99 -16.71
CA GLY A 317 21.62 -7.41 -16.46
C GLY A 317 21.96 -8.18 -17.73
N PRO A 318 22.51 -9.40 -17.62
CA PRO A 318 23.04 -10.12 -18.79
C PRO A 318 21.95 -10.47 -19.83
N LEU A 319 20.67 -10.37 -19.47
CA LEU A 319 19.52 -10.61 -20.34
C LEU A 319 19.05 -9.38 -21.13
N LEU A 320 19.40 -8.16 -20.70
CA LEU A 320 18.89 -6.93 -21.33
C LEU A 320 19.25 -6.84 -22.83
N PRO A 321 20.50 -7.14 -23.28
CA PRO A 321 20.82 -7.09 -24.71
C PRO A 321 20.04 -8.11 -25.54
N VAL A 322 19.81 -9.31 -24.98
CA VAL A 322 19.03 -10.37 -25.63
C VAL A 322 17.58 -9.95 -25.76
N LEU A 323 17.00 -9.41 -24.68
CA LEU A 323 15.62 -8.90 -24.67
C LEU A 323 15.43 -7.78 -25.70
N LEU A 324 16.30 -6.77 -25.71
CA LEU A 324 16.21 -5.66 -26.66
C LEU A 324 16.28 -6.14 -28.11
N THR A 325 17.17 -7.09 -28.40
CA THR A 325 17.30 -7.66 -29.74
C THR A 325 16.04 -8.42 -30.13
N ALA A 326 15.55 -9.29 -29.25
CA ALA A 326 14.37 -10.12 -29.52
C ALA A 326 13.09 -9.27 -29.67
N ILE A 327 12.92 -8.21 -28.87
CA ILE A 327 11.81 -7.26 -29.03
C ILE A 327 11.89 -6.55 -30.39
N ARG A 328 13.06 -6.00 -30.74
CA ARG A 328 13.26 -5.31 -32.03
C ARG A 328 12.92 -6.21 -33.22
N ASP A 329 13.35 -7.48 -33.17
CA ASP A 329 13.06 -8.44 -34.23
C ASP A 329 11.56 -8.71 -34.37
N VAL A 330 10.85 -8.89 -33.25
CA VAL A 330 9.39 -9.09 -33.25
C VAL A 330 8.64 -7.85 -33.73
N VAL A 331 9.00 -6.67 -33.22
CA VAL A 331 8.37 -5.39 -33.60
C VAL A 331 8.61 -5.10 -35.09
N ARG A 332 9.81 -5.36 -35.61
CA ARG A 332 10.12 -5.18 -37.05
C ARG A 332 9.37 -6.14 -37.95
N ASP A 333 9.20 -7.40 -37.53
CA ASP A 333 8.40 -8.39 -38.27
C ASP A 333 6.90 -8.01 -38.26
N GLY A 334 6.42 -7.51 -37.11
CA GLY A 334 5.09 -6.96 -36.89
C GLY A 334 3.94 -7.96 -37.06
N ARG A 335 4.22 -9.27 -37.04
CA ARG A 335 3.20 -10.33 -36.96
C ARG A 335 2.79 -10.67 -35.52
N ALA A 336 3.58 -10.24 -34.55
CA ALA A 336 3.28 -10.40 -33.13
C ALA A 336 3.56 -9.08 -32.39
N ALA A 337 2.86 -8.89 -31.27
CA ALA A 337 3.07 -7.77 -30.37
C ALA A 337 3.83 -8.20 -29.12
N VAL A 338 4.60 -7.26 -28.56
CA VAL A 338 5.25 -7.41 -27.26
C VAL A 338 4.67 -6.38 -26.32
N VAL A 339 4.13 -6.86 -25.20
CA VAL A 339 3.57 -6.03 -24.15
C VAL A 339 4.32 -6.32 -22.87
N CYS A 340 5.01 -5.33 -22.32
CA CYS A 340 5.70 -5.45 -21.05
C CYS A 340 4.90 -4.74 -19.95
N THR A 341 4.81 -5.32 -18.76
CA THR A 341 4.23 -4.64 -17.59
C THR A 341 5.28 -4.36 -16.54
N THR A 342 5.08 -3.29 -15.78
CA THR A 342 5.89 -2.99 -14.59
C THR A 342 5.05 -2.27 -13.53
N ALA A 343 5.32 -2.53 -12.26
CA ALA A 343 4.84 -1.70 -11.15
C ALA A 343 5.80 -0.57 -10.81
N HIS A 344 7.05 -0.68 -11.27
CA HIS A 344 8.17 0.18 -10.92
C HIS A 344 8.84 0.72 -12.20
N PRO A 345 8.18 1.61 -12.97
CA PRO A 345 8.74 2.16 -14.20
C PRO A 345 10.11 2.83 -14.02
N GLU A 346 10.42 3.32 -12.82
CA GLU A 346 11.70 3.88 -12.41
C GLU A 346 12.82 2.84 -12.34
N ARG A 347 12.50 1.57 -12.11
CA ARG A 347 13.44 0.44 -12.06
C ARG A 347 13.69 -0.20 -13.43
N VAL A 348 12.93 0.17 -14.45
CA VAL A 348 13.07 -0.36 -15.81
C VAL A 348 14.13 0.41 -16.60
N SER A 349 14.96 -0.29 -17.37
CA SER A 349 15.93 0.31 -18.28
C SER A 349 15.27 1.27 -19.28
N LEU A 350 15.86 2.45 -19.47
CA LEU A 350 15.42 3.43 -20.45
C LEU A 350 15.60 2.94 -21.89
N GLU A 351 16.47 1.94 -22.11
CA GLU A 351 16.70 1.37 -23.44
C GLU A 351 15.47 0.67 -24.03
N LEU A 352 14.56 0.20 -23.17
CA LEU A 352 13.29 -0.39 -23.59
C LEU A 352 12.28 0.64 -24.13
N ARG A 353 12.53 1.93 -23.92
CA ARG A 353 11.68 3.04 -24.40
C ARG A 353 12.25 3.69 -25.66
N LEU A 354 13.34 3.14 -26.22
CA LEU A 354 13.94 3.66 -27.43
C LEU A 354 13.12 3.26 -28.66
N PRO A 355 13.14 4.07 -29.73
CA PRO A 355 12.45 3.74 -30.96
C PRO A 355 12.77 2.33 -31.49
N GLY A 356 11.73 1.59 -31.88
CA GLY A 356 11.80 0.21 -32.37
C GLY A 356 11.81 -0.84 -31.26
N THR A 357 11.56 -0.46 -30.00
CA THR A 357 11.33 -1.39 -28.88
C THR A 357 9.91 -1.23 -28.35
N LEU A 358 9.70 -0.65 -27.17
CA LEU A 358 8.37 -0.35 -26.63
C LEU A 358 8.03 1.11 -26.96
N ASP A 359 7.56 1.35 -28.18
CA ASP A 359 7.28 2.71 -28.68
C ASP A 359 6.04 3.35 -28.06
N HIS A 360 5.18 2.53 -27.45
CA HIS A 360 3.98 2.98 -26.75
C HIS A 360 4.11 2.77 -25.25
N GLU A 361 3.74 3.79 -24.47
CA GLU A 361 3.64 3.70 -23.01
C GLU A 361 2.19 3.98 -22.60
N LEU A 362 1.65 3.13 -21.74
CA LEU A 362 0.28 3.24 -21.26
C LEU A 362 0.25 3.10 -19.73
N ALA A 363 -0.07 4.20 -19.05
CA ALA A 363 -0.19 4.22 -17.60
C ALA A 363 -1.61 3.84 -17.15
N ILE A 364 -1.69 2.91 -16.20
CA ILE A 364 -2.91 2.58 -15.48
C ILE A 364 -2.94 3.39 -14.18
N PRO A 365 -3.84 4.38 -14.06
CA PRO A 365 -4.00 5.16 -12.83
C PRO A 365 -4.63 4.30 -11.74
N LEU A 366 -4.57 4.77 -10.50
CA LEU A 366 -5.31 4.18 -9.40
C LEU A 366 -6.80 4.46 -9.56
N PRO A 367 -7.66 3.52 -9.12
CA PRO A 367 -9.08 3.69 -9.31
C PRO A 367 -9.64 4.77 -8.37
N ASP A 368 -10.41 5.71 -8.92
CA ASP A 368 -11.18 6.69 -8.15
C ASP A 368 -12.34 6.01 -7.37
N ARG A 369 -13.07 6.77 -6.53
CA ARG A 369 -14.20 6.20 -5.75
C ARG A 369 -15.26 5.56 -6.63
N SER A 370 -15.62 6.20 -7.75
CA SER A 370 -16.64 5.68 -8.69
C SER A 370 -16.17 4.39 -9.37
N GLN A 371 -14.89 4.30 -9.72
CA GLN A 371 -14.26 3.13 -10.29
C GLN A 371 -14.16 2.00 -9.26
N ARG A 372 -13.80 2.31 -8.00
CA ARG A 372 -13.80 1.33 -6.90
C ARG A 372 -15.20 0.80 -6.59
N LEU A 373 -16.22 1.64 -6.63
CA LEU A 373 -17.62 1.20 -6.52
C LEU A 373 -17.96 0.19 -7.62
N ARG A 374 -17.67 0.51 -8.88
CA ARG A 374 -17.91 -0.41 -10.00
C ARG A 374 -17.08 -1.71 -9.88
N LEU A 375 -15.84 -1.63 -9.42
CA LEU A 375 -15.01 -2.82 -9.15
C LEU A 375 -15.61 -3.68 -8.04
N LEU A 376 -16.15 -3.07 -6.98
CA LEU A 376 -16.86 -3.77 -5.91
C LEU A 376 -18.14 -4.43 -6.43
N GLU A 377 -18.93 -3.74 -7.25
CA GLU A 377 -20.13 -4.30 -7.89
C GLU A 377 -19.79 -5.53 -8.75
N VAL A 378 -18.78 -5.43 -9.62
CA VAL A 378 -18.32 -6.56 -10.44
C VAL A 378 -17.80 -7.71 -9.58
N THR A 379 -17.03 -7.41 -8.53
CA THR A 379 -16.42 -8.42 -7.67
C THR A 379 -17.44 -9.11 -6.76
N THR A 380 -18.51 -8.40 -6.38
CA THR A 380 -19.58 -8.91 -5.52
C THR A 380 -20.79 -9.45 -6.29
N HIS A 381 -20.83 -9.31 -7.63
CA HIS A 381 -21.96 -9.76 -8.44
C HIS A 381 -22.36 -11.23 -8.22
N ALA A 382 -21.38 -12.11 -7.98
CA ALA A 382 -21.62 -13.53 -7.72
C ALA A 382 -21.77 -13.87 -6.22
N VAL A 383 -21.78 -12.86 -5.35
CA VAL A 383 -21.76 -13.00 -3.90
C VAL A 383 -23.09 -12.49 -3.32
N PRO A 384 -23.80 -13.28 -2.51
CA PRO A 384 -25.04 -12.82 -1.89
C PRO A 384 -24.75 -11.77 -0.81
N LEU A 385 -25.27 -10.57 -1.00
CA LEU A 385 -25.16 -9.45 -0.06
C LEU A 385 -26.44 -9.33 0.76
N ALA A 386 -26.30 -8.95 2.02
CA ALA A 386 -27.43 -8.55 2.86
C ALA A 386 -27.88 -7.11 2.54
N ASP A 387 -29.12 -6.78 2.88
CA ASP A 387 -29.77 -5.49 2.53
C ASP A 387 -29.09 -4.27 3.17
N ASP A 388 -28.28 -4.47 4.21
CA ASP A 388 -27.54 -3.44 4.93
C ASP A 388 -26.23 -3.03 4.24
N VAL A 389 -25.77 -3.76 3.22
CA VAL A 389 -24.49 -3.52 2.57
C VAL A 389 -24.54 -2.29 1.67
N THR A 390 -23.68 -1.31 1.97
CA THR A 390 -23.53 -0.08 1.17
C THR A 390 -22.16 -0.04 0.49
N LEU A 391 -22.08 -0.55 -0.75
CA LEU A 391 -20.82 -0.61 -1.52
C LEU A 391 -20.19 0.77 -1.77
N ASP A 392 -20.99 1.83 -1.86
CA ASP A 392 -20.48 3.19 -2.04
C ASP A 392 -19.75 3.73 -0.78
N ASP A 393 -20.21 3.36 0.42
CA ASP A 393 -19.48 3.66 1.67
C ASP A 393 -18.13 2.95 1.69
N ILE A 394 -18.13 1.66 1.33
CA ILE A 394 -16.91 0.83 1.24
C ILE A 394 -15.95 1.43 0.20
N ALA A 395 -16.45 1.89 -0.95
CA ALA A 395 -15.65 2.57 -1.97
C ALA A 395 -15.04 3.89 -1.44
N GLY A 396 -15.79 4.65 -0.65
CA GLY A 396 -15.32 5.87 0.01
C GLY A 396 -14.22 5.61 1.05
N ARG A 397 -14.25 4.46 1.72
CA ARG A 397 -13.31 4.04 2.77
C ARG A 397 -12.13 3.20 2.27
N THR A 398 -12.00 3.03 0.96
CA THR A 398 -10.90 2.29 0.30
C THR A 398 -10.02 3.18 -0.59
N PRO A 399 -9.64 4.41 -0.19
CA PRO A 399 -8.73 5.23 -0.99
C PRO A 399 -7.40 4.49 -1.25
N GLY A 400 -6.93 4.54 -2.50
CA GLY A 400 -5.72 3.86 -2.95
C GLY A 400 -5.90 2.38 -3.28
N PHE A 401 -6.99 1.72 -2.86
CA PHE A 401 -7.17 0.29 -3.13
C PHE A 401 -7.22 0.02 -4.63
N VAL A 402 -6.40 -0.91 -5.10
CA VAL A 402 -6.47 -1.42 -6.48
C VAL A 402 -7.47 -2.58 -6.60
N SER A 403 -7.72 -3.06 -7.82
CA SER A 403 -8.63 -4.19 -8.05
C SER A 403 -8.23 -5.44 -7.25
N ALA A 404 -6.94 -5.74 -7.11
CA ALA A 404 -6.46 -6.84 -6.27
C ALA A 404 -6.78 -6.66 -4.77
N ASP A 405 -6.72 -5.42 -4.27
CA ASP A 405 -6.99 -5.09 -2.87
C ASP A 405 -8.49 -5.20 -2.57
N LEU A 406 -9.35 -4.69 -3.47
CA LEU A 406 -10.80 -4.82 -3.35
C LEU A 406 -11.25 -6.29 -3.42
N LEU A 407 -10.60 -7.09 -4.27
CA LEU A 407 -10.84 -8.53 -4.30
C LEU A 407 -10.38 -9.20 -3.01
N ALA A 408 -9.26 -8.76 -2.42
CA ALA A 408 -8.82 -9.23 -1.10
C ALA A 408 -9.82 -8.85 0.01
N LEU A 409 -10.35 -7.63 -0.04
CA LEU A 409 -11.37 -7.14 0.89
C LEU A 409 -12.64 -7.98 0.83
N VAL A 410 -13.19 -8.22 -0.37
CA VAL A 410 -14.39 -9.05 -0.55
C VAL A 410 -14.14 -10.49 -0.10
N ARG A 411 -12.95 -11.05 -0.36
CA ARG A 411 -12.58 -12.39 0.14
C ARG A 411 -12.55 -12.45 1.66
N GLU A 412 -11.95 -11.45 2.30
CA GLU A 412 -11.86 -11.36 3.76
C GLU A 412 -13.24 -11.16 4.41
N ALA A 413 -14.09 -10.32 3.82
CA ALA A 413 -15.49 -10.19 4.24
C ALA A 413 -16.26 -11.51 4.09
N GLY A 414 -16.09 -12.22 2.95
CA GLY A 414 -16.71 -13.51 2.72
C GLY A 414 -16.25 -14.60 3.71
N LEU A 415 -14.99 -14.57 4.14
CA LEU A 415 -14.46 -15.46 5.19
C LEU A 415 -15.14 -15.21 6.53
N ARG A 416 -15.37 -13.94 6.87
CA ARG A 416 -16.03 -13.53 8.12
C ARG A 416 -17.51 -13.93 8.12
N ALA A 417 -18.20 -13.67 7.02
CA ALA A 417 -19.57 -14.11 6.81
C ALA A 417 -19.68 -15.64 6.97
N ALA A 418 -18.79 -16.41 6.33
CA ALA A 418 -18.76 -17.86 6.43
C ALA A 418 -18.46 -18.37 7.86
N SER A 419 -17.58 -17.69 8.60
CA SER A 419 -17.27 -18.05 9.99
C SER A 419 -18.42 -17.72 10.95
N ARG A 420 -19.18 -16.65 10.68
CA ARG A 420 -20.38 -16.24 11.42
C ARG A 420 -21.57 -17.14 11.12
N GLN A 421 -21.70 -17.62 9.89
CA GLN A 421 -22.87 -18.35 9.39
C GLN A 421 -22.55 -19.82 9.03
N ARG A 422 -21.76 -20.51 9.86
CA ARG A 422 -21.27 -21.89 9.58
C ARG A 422 -22.37 -22.92 9.32
N GLU A 423 -23.51 -22.75 9.97
CA GLU A 423 -24.64 -23.68 9.90
C GLU A 423 -25.73 -23.23 8.90
N HIS A 424 -25.53 -22.10 8.21
CA HIS A 424 -26.51 -21.60 7.24
C HIS A 424 -26.22 -22.13 5.84
N GLU A 425 -27.26 -22.64 5.16
CA GLU A 425 -27.13 -23.19 3.80
C GLU A 425 -26.83 -22.13 2.73
N ALA A 426 -27.18 -20.87 2.98
CA ALA A 426 -26.96 -19.74 2.06
C ALA A 426 -26.44 -18.51 2.83
N PRO A 427 -25.13 -18.45 3.15
CA PRO A 427 -24.58 -17.34 3.90
C PRO A 427 -24.55 -16.05 3.07
N THR A 428 -24.87 -14.92 3.69
CA THR A 428 -24.81 -13.58 3.08
C THR A 428 -23.70 -12.74 3.69
N LEU A 429 -23.08 -11.85 2.90
CA LEU A 429 -22.16 -10.84 3.43
C LEU A 429 -22.95 -9.66 3.97
N ALA A 430 -22.70 -9.27 5.22
CA ALA A 430 -23.28 -8.08 5.84
C ALA A 430 -22.28 -6.92 5.87
N GLN A 431 -22.74 -5.71 6.18
CA GLN A 431 -21.88 -4.52 6.25
C GLN A 431 -20.76 -4.70 7.30
N ASP A 432 -21.09 -5.29 8.45
CA ASP A 432 -20.14 -5.63 9.52
C ASP A 432 -18.97 -6.51 9.02
N ASP A 433 -19.21 -7.40 8.06
CA ASP A 433 -18.15 -8.27 7.52
C ASP A 433 -17.13 -7.45 6.70
N PHE A 434 -17.59 -6.43 5.97
CA PHE A 434 -16.74 -5.49 5.24
C PHE A 434 -15.99 -4.54 6.16
N ASP A 435 -16.66 -3.98 7.17
CA ASP A 435 -16.04 -3.12 8.19
C ASP A 435 -14.86 -3.84 8.84
N ALA A 436 -15.14 -5.06 9.25
CA ALA A 436 -14.17 -5.90 9.91
C ALA A 436 -13.02 -6.31 8.96
N ALA A 437 -13.28 -6.39 7.65
CA ALA A 437 -12.26 -6.68 6.63
C ALA A 437 -11.35 -5.47 6.33
N LEU A 438 -11.90 -4.25 6.38
CA LEU A 438 -11.14 -3.00 6.21
C LEU A 438 -10.07 -2.81 7.31
N ASP A 439 -10.28 -3.40 8.50
CA ASP A 439 -9.29 -3.38 9.58
C ASP A 439 -8.01 -4.16 9.22
N VAL A 440 -8.11 -5.16 8.34
CA VAL A 440 -7.01 -6.10 8.03
C VAL A 440 -6.41 -5.87 6.65
N VAL A 441 -7.25 -5.59 5.66
CA VAL A 441 -6.80 -5.41 4.28
C VAL A 441 -6.27 -3.98 4.09
N ARG A 442 -5.07 -3.86 3.53
CA ARG A 442 -4.41 -2.57 3.26
C ARG A 442 -4.18 -2.39 1.76
N ALA A 443 -4.19 -1.14 1.31
CA ALA A 443 -3.88 -0.79 -0.07
C ALA A 443 -2.43 -1.14 -0.40
N THR A 444 -2.22 -1.90 -1.48
CA THR A 444 -0.88 -2.25 -1.97
C THR A 444 -0.20 -1.07 -2.68
N SER A 445 -0.98 -0.15 -3.25
CA SER A 445 -0.47 1.04 -3.94
C SER A 445 0.13 2.10 -3.01
N MET A 446 -0.30 2.13 -1.75
CA MET A 446 0.11 3.12 -0.74
C MET A 446 1.27 2.61 0.13
N GLU A 447 1.92 1.52 -0.27
CA GLU A 447 3.11 1.00 0.41
C GLU A 447 4.24 2.05 0.42
N GLY A 448 4.56 2.53 1.63
CA GLY A 448 5.55 3.59 1.89
C GLY A 448 4.96 4.96 2.21
N ALA A 449 3.67 5.20 1.95
CA ALA A 449 2.98 6.43 2.34
C ALA A 449 2.38 6.27 3.75
N THR A 450 3.01 6.94 4.71
CA THR A 450 2.98 6.62 6.15
C THR A 450 1.83 7.22 6.95
N LEU A 451 0.76 7.70 6.31
CA LEU A 451 -0.37 8.24 7.05
C LEU A 451 -1.57 7.32 6.90
N ASP A 452 -1.77 6.49 7.93
CA ASP A 452 -3.02 5.80 8.18
C ASP A 452 -4.12 6.86 8.19
N LEU A 453 -4.99 6.81 7.18
CA LEU A 453 -6.21 7.61 7.10
C LEU A 453 -7.18 6.99 8.11
N GLY A 454 -6.87 7.19 9.39
CA GLY A 454 -7.82 6.89 10.44
C GLY A 454 -9.11 7.66 10.20
N THR A 455 -10.16 7.26 10.92
CA THR A 455 -11.47 7.96 11.00
C THR A 455 -11.40 9.39 11.56
N LEU A 456 -10.20 9.98 11.63
CA LEU A 456 -9.93 11.32 12.10
C LEU A 456 -10.34 12.33 11.02
N THR A 457 -11.25 13.22 11.37
CA THR A 457 -11.73 14.32 10.54
C THR A 457 -11.28 15.66 11.11
N LEU A 458 -11.39 16.73 10.32
CA LEU A 458 -11.16 18.10 10.81
C LEU A 458 -12.07 18.47 11.99
N ASP A 459 -13.23 17.82 12.15
CA ASP A 459 -14.14 18.06 13.27
C ASP A 459 -13.57 17.53 14.59
N ASP A 460 -12.70 16.52 14.53
CA ASP A 460 -12.03 15.94 15.71
C ASP A 460 -10.83 16.78 16.19
N VAL A 461 -10.39 17.76 15.40
CA VAL A 461 -9.29 18.66 15.77
C VAL A 461 -9.83 19.78 16.66
N GLY A 462 -9.31 19.94 17.88
CA GLY A 462 -9.74 21.01 18.78
C GLY A 462 -9.11 22.37 18.48
N ASP A 463 -9.94 23.42 18.52
CA ASP A 463 -9.56 24.81 18.22
C ASP A 463 -8.89 24.94 16.82
N MET A 464 -8.36 26.12 16.46
CA MET A 464 -7.77 26.43 15.14
C MET A 464 -8.77 26.69 14.01
N ALA A 465 -9.89 27.37 14.29
CA ALA A 465 -10.92 27.71 13.28
C ALA A 465 -10.34 28.39 12.03
N GLU A 466 -9.40 29.32 12.21
CA GLU A 466 -8.74 30.03 11.10
C GLU A 466 -7.86 29.09 10.26
N VAL A 467 -7.10 28.19 10.91
CA VAL A 467 -6.25 27.20 10.24
C VAL A 467 -7.11 26.20 9.48
N LYS A 468 -8.18 25.69 10.10
CA LYS A 468 -9.12 24.78 9.45
C LYS A 468 -9.79 25.41 8.23
N THR A 469 -10.19 26.67 8.34
CA THR A 469 -10.77 27.43 7.22
C THR A 469 -9.74 27.55 6.10
N ALA A 470 -8.52 28.00 6.40
CA ALA A 470 -7.45 28.13 5.42
C ALA A 470 -7.10 26.80 4.73
N LEU A 471 -7.05 25.69 5.48
CA LEU A 471 -6.80 24.35 4.93
C LEU A 471 -7.97 23.86 4.08
N THR A 472 -9.21 24.12 4.50
CA THR A 472 -10.41 23.74 3.75
C THR A 472 -10.45 24.46 2.41
N GLU A 473 -10.21 25.77 2.40
CA GLU A 473 -10.20 26.59 1.19
C GLU A 473 -9.03 26.24 0.26
N ALA A 474 -7.84 26.00 0.81
CA ALA A 474 -6.64 25.76 0.02
C ALA A 474 -6.50 24.31 -0.47
N VAL A 475 -7.11 23.34 0.20
CA VAL A 475 -6.92 21.92 -0.09
C VAL A 475 -8.23 21.23 -0.42
N LEU A 476 -9.25 21.32 0.43
CA LEU A 476 -10.50 20.57 0.22
C LEU A 476 -11.34 21.14 -0.93
N TRP A 477 -11.43 22.46 -1.08
CA TRP A 477 -12.23 23.05 -2.14
C TRP A 477 -11.73 22.72 -3.55
N PRO A 478 -10.42 22.80 -3.86
CA PRO A 478 -9.90 22.36 -5.14
C PRO A 478 -10.22 20.90 -5.46
N LEU A 479 -10.11 20.01 -4.46
CA LEU A 479 -10.34 18.57 -4.63
C LEU A 479 -11.82 18.22 -4.77
N ASN A 480 -12.70 18.89 -4.01
CA ASN A 480 -14.13 18.58 -3.98
C ASN A 480 -14.95 19.33 -5.04
N TYR A 481 -14.48 20.50 -5.49
CA TYR A 481 -15.21 21.37 -6.42
C TYR A 481 -14.38 21.86 -7.62
N PRO A 482 -13.67 20.97 -8.35
CA PRO A 482 -12.79 21.38 -9.46
C PRO A 482 -13.54 22.12 -10.57
N ASP A 483 -14.78 21.73 -10.87
CA ASP A 483 -15.63 22.36 -11.89
C ASP A 483 -15.98 23.82 -11.54
N THR A 484 -16.12 24.14 -10.26
CA THR A 484 -16.42 25.51 -9.81
C THR A 484 -15.22 26.42 -10.06
N PHE A 485 -14.00 25.97 -9.75
CA PHE A 485 -12.78 26.71 -10.07
C PHE A 485 -12.63 26.93 -11.58
N ALA A 486 -12.87 25.88 -12.38
CA ALA A 486 -12.81 25.97 -13.84
C ALA A 486 -13.83 26.98 -14.40
N ARG A 487 -15.06 26.96 -13.89
CA ARG A 487 -16.13 27.90 -14.30
C ARG A 487 -15.84 29.34 -13.92
N LEU A 488 -15.21 29.57 -12.77
CA LEU A 488 -14.85 30.90 -12.29
C LEU A 488 -13.54 31.42 -12.91
N GLY A 489 -12.80 30.58 -13.63
CA GLY A 489 -11.51 30.95 -14.22
C GLY A 489 -10.42 31.24 -13.18
N VAL A 490 -10.56 30.71 -11.96
CA VAL A 490 -9.62 30.90 -10.87
C VAL A 490 -8.72 29.68 -10.77
N ALA A 491 -7.40 29.89 -10.75
CA ALA A 491 -6.45 28.82 -10.50
C ALA A 491 -6.51 28.42 -9.01
N PRO A 492 -6.72 27.14 -8.68
CA PRO A 492 -6.67 26.69 -7.30
C PRO A 492 -5.23 26.82 -6.75
N PRO A 493 -5.08 27.11 -5.44
CA PRO A 493 -3.76 27.14 -4.82
C PRO A 493 -3.12 25.75 -4.89
N ARG A 494 -1.85 25.70 -5.32
CA ARG A 494 -1.16 24.42 -5.62
C ARG A 494 -0.45 23.82 -4.43
N GLY A 495 0.05 24.69 -3.56
CA GLY A 495 0.83 24.26 -2.42
C GLY A 495 0.68 25.18 -1.22
N LEU A 496 0.74 24.54 -0.06
CA LEU A 496 0.59 25.20 1.23
C LEU A 496 1.76 24.79 2.14
N LEU A 497 2.32 25.76 2.85
CA LEU A 497 3.31 25.53 3.90
C LEU A 497 2.66 25.69 5.28
N LEU A 498 2.53 24.57 5.99
CA LEU A 498 2.24 24.52 7.42
C LEU A 498 3.53 24.76 8.23
N TYR A 499 3.55 25.79 9.05
CA TYR A 499 4.67 26.02 9.96
C TYR A 499 4.18 26.35 11.36
N GLY A 500 4.96 25.97 12.36
CA GLY A 500 4.60 26.18 13.75
C GLY A 500 5.55 25.42 14.66
N PRO A 501 5.43 25.58 15.99
CA PRO A 501 6.32 24.94 16.93
C PRO A 501 6.31 23.40 16.79
N PRO A 502 7.40 22.71 17.17
CA PRO A 502 7.43 21.25 17.17
C PRO A 502 6.32 20.68 18.08
N GLY A 503 5.78 19.53 17.69
CA GLY A 503 4.76 18.84 18.49
C GLY A 503 3.36 19.48 18.47
N CYS A 504 3.12 20.58 17.74
CA CYS A 504 1.78 21.22 17.66
C CYS A 504 0.82 20.55 16.65
N GLY A 505 1.03 19.28 16.31
CA GLY A 505 0.07 18.52 15.53
C GLY A 505 -0.02 18.86 14.03
N LYS A 506 1.02 19.41 13.40
CA LYS A 506 1.03 19.66 11.93
C LYS A 506 0.72 18.39 11.13
N THR A 507 1.39 17.29 11.43
CA THR A 507 1.12 15.97 10.83
C THR A 507 -0.30 15.49 11.14
N PHE A 508 -0.82 15.78 12.35
CA PHE A 508 -2.17 15.42 12.77
C PHE A 508 -3.25 16.21 12.01
N LEU A 509 -3.05 17.51 11.80
CA LEU A 509 -3.90 18.36 10.98
C LEU A 509 -4.02 17.85 9.54
N VAL A 510 -2.91 17.42 8.95
CA VAL A 510 -2.92 16.87 7.58
C VAL A 510 -3.64 15.52 7.53
N LYS A 511 -3.49 14.66 8.53
CA LYS A 511 -4.29 13.43 8.64
C LYS A 511 -5.79 13.73 8.71
N ALA A 512 -6.18 14.67 9.57
CA ALA A 512 -7.57 15.07 9.75
C ALA A 512 -8.16 15.68 8.47
N LEU A 513 -7.39 16.53 7.79
CA LEU A 513 -7.73 17.13 6.51
C LEU A 513 -7.99 16.06 5.44
N ALA A 514 -7.13 15.06 5.38
CA ALA A 514 -7.27 13.98 4.42
C ALA A 514 -8.47 13.08 4.69
N GLY A 515 -8.75 12.78 5.97
CA GLY A 515 -9.96 12.07 6.36
C GLY A 515 -11.23 12.82 5.95
N SER A 516 -11.26 14.15 6.14
CA SER A 516 -12.36 15.01 5.69
C SER A 516 -12.49 15.12 4.17
N GLY A 517 -11.37 15.08 3.44
CA GLY A 517 -11.35 15.19 1.98
C GLY A 517 -11.50 13.87 1.22
N GLN A 518 -11.45 12.73 1.91
CA GLN A 518 -11.39 11.39 1.30
C GLN A 518 -10.32 11.26 0.19
N ALA A 519 -9.24 12.05 0.31
CA ALA A 519 -8.17 12.11 -0.67
C ALA A 519 -7.03 11.15 -0.31
N ASN A 520 -6.33 10.63 -1.31
CA ASN A 520 -5.14 9.81 -1.08
C ASN A 520 -4.02 10.67 -0.48
N VAL A 521 -3.30 10.20 0.55
CA VAL A 521 -2.19 10.95 1.14
C VAL A 521 -0.87 10.25 0.96
N LEU A 522 0.05 10.91 0.27
CA LEU A 522 1.42 10.46 0.12
C LEU A 522 2.31 11.29 1.04
N SER A 523 2.66 10.72 2.17
CA SER A 523 3.47 11.37 3.20
C SER A 523 4.90 10.89 3.18
N VAL A 524 5.83 11.84 3.17
CA VAL A 524 7.26 11.57 3.26
C VAL A 524 7.93 12.57 4.19
N LYS A 525 8.81 12.07 5.06
CA LYS A 525 9.67 12.90 5.93
C LYS A 525 10.95 13.28 5.20
N GLY A 526 11.36 14.53 5.33
CA GLY A 526 12.50 15.06 4.61
C GLY A 526 13.81 14.33 4.91
N ALA A 527 14.06 14.00 6.17
CA ALA A 527 15.23 13.22 6.56
C ALA A 527 15.24 11.78 5.99
N GLU A 528 14.08 11.18 5.76
CA GLU A 528 13.99 9.81 5.23
C GLU A 528 14.36 9.73 3.74
N LEU A 529 14.01 10.76 2.95
CA LEU A 529 14.36 10.84 1.53
C LEU A 529 15.87 11.00 1.30
N LEU A 530 16.56 11.68 2.22
CA LEU A 530 18.00 11.90 2.13
C LEU A 530 18.81 10.69 2.64
N SER A 531 18.28 9.95 3.63
CA SER A 531 19.02 8.88 4.31
C SER A 531 18.83 7.48 3.70
N LYS A 532 17.64 7.13 3.22
CA LYS A 532 17.37 5.79 2.63
C LYS A 532 18.01 5.60 1.25
N TRP A 533 18.41 6.70 0.59
CA TRP A 533 18.68 6.73 -0.84
C TRP A 533 19.96 7.52 -1.14
N VAL A 534 21.11 7.06 -0.62
CA VAL A 534 22.42 7.68 -0.90
C VAL A 534 22.70 7.61 -2.40
N GLY A 535 22.53 8.74 -3.11
CA GLY A 535 22.68 8.84 -4.57
C GLY A 535 21.36 8.77 -5.38
N GLU A 536 20.23 8.44 -4.74
CA GLU A 536 18.92 8.23 -5.39
C GLU A 536 17.80 9.19 -4.91
N SER A 537 18.07 10.12 -4.01
CA SER A 537 17.07 11.04 -3.44
C SER A 537 16.31 11.87 -4.49
N GLU A 538 16.94 12.24 -5.61
CA GLU A 538 16.28 12.94 -6.73
C GLU A 538 15.19 12.06 -7.35
N ARG A 539 15.49 10.77 -7.56
CA ARG A 539 14.54 9.80 -8.14
C ARG A 539 13.36 9.59 -7.21
N ALA A 540 13.61 9.50 -5.90
CA ALA A 540 12.57 9.34 -4.91
C ALA A 540 11.58 10.51 -4.90
N VAL A 541 12.04 11.75 -5.09
CA VAL A 541 11.15 12.92 -5.24
C VAL A 541 10.29 12.81 -6.49
N ARG A 542 10.88 12.50 -7.65
CA ARG A 542 10.11 12.31 -8.90
C ARG A 542 9.07 11.19 -8.77
N GLU A 543 9.45 10.10 -8.13
CA GLU A 543 8.60 8.95 -7.89
C GLU A 543 7.42 9.28 -6.97
N LEU A 544 7.66 10.05 -5.90
CA LEU A 544 6.61 10.54 -5.01
C LEU A 544 5.55 11.33 -5.77
N PHE A 545 5.98 12.30 -6.58
CA PHE A 545 5.06 13.12 -7.36
C PHE A 545 4.39 12.32 -8.49
N ARG A 546 5.08 11.38 -9.14
CA ARG A 546 4.45 10.46 -10.11
C ARG A 546 3.32 9.66 -9.46
N ARG A 547 3.56 9.04 -8.30
CA ARG A 547 2.52 8.33 -7.55
C ARG A 547 1.38 9.24 -7.15
N ALA A 548 1.66 10.49 -6.79
CA ALA A 548 0.63 11.47 -6.46
C ALA A 548 -0.31 11.72 -7.64
N ARG A 549 0.25 11.87 -8.84
CA ARG A 549 -0.53 12.06 -10.08
C ARG A 549 -1.35 10.82 -10.42
N GLU A 550 -0.76 9.64 -10.28
CA GLU A 550 -1.45 8.37 -10.52
C GLU A 550 -2.54 8.06 -9.47
N SER A 551 -2.44 8.64 -8.28
CA SER A 551 -3.40 8.51 -7.17
C SER A 551 -4.36 9.70 -7.06
N ALA A 552 -4.45 10.57 -8.06
CA ALA A 552 -5.35 11.73 -7.99
C ALA A 552 -6.83 11.29 -7.77
N PRO A 553 -7.62 11.96 -6.91
CA PRO A 553 -7.27 13.13 -6.09
C PRO A 553 -6.34 12.80 -4.92
N SER A 554 -5.22 13.54 -4.81
CA SER A 554 -4.17 13.24 -3.81
C SER A 554 -3.57 14.46 -3.14
N ILE A 555 -3.06 14.24 -1.93
CA ILE A 555 -2.33 15.19 -1.10
C ILE A 555 -0.90 14.67 -0.93
N VAL A 556 0.09 15.44 -1.38
CA VAL A 556 1.50 15.16 -1.12
C VAL A 556 1.91 15.89 0.15
N PHE A 557 2.19 15.15 1.22
CA PHE A 557 2.64 15.71 2.50
C PHE A 557 4.16 15.57 2.66
N LEU A 558 4.86 16.71 2.64
CA LEU A 558 6.30 16.80 2.84
C LEU A 558 6.58 17.29 4.26
N ASP A 559 6.78 16.37 5.19
CA ASP A 559 7.14 16.72 6.58
C ASP A 559 8.63 17.05 6.68
N GLU A 560 8.98 17.98 7.57
CA GLU A 560 10.35 18.50 7.72
C GLU A 560 10.95 18.98 6.38
N VAL A 561 10.19 19.77 5.63
CA VAL A 561 10.60 20.27 4.30
C VAL A 561 11.87 21.13 4.35
N ASP A 562 12.20 21.72 5.50
CA ASP A 562 13.45 22.42 5.75
C ASP A 562 14.68 21.50 5.67
N ALA A 563 14.54 20.20 5.95
CA ALA A 563 15.60 19.23 5.74
C ALA A 563 15.81 18.89 4.26
N LEU A 564 14.74 18.86 3.46
CA LEU A 564 14.80 18.59 2.02
C LEU A 564 15.33 19.76 1.21
N ALA A 565 14.95 20.97 1.60
CA ALA A 565 15.22 22.18 0.85
C ALA A 565 15.74 23.31 1.73
N PRO A 566 16.93 23.14 2.32
CA PRO A 566 17.59 24.21 3.04
C PRO A 566 18.00 25.34 2.09
N VAL A 567 18.24 26.53 2.64
CA VAL A 567 18.82 27.66 1.88
C VAL A 567 20.13 27.22 1.21
N ARG A 568 20.23 27.46 -0.10
CA ARG A 568 21.38 27.08 -0.93
C ARG A 568 22.71 27.56 -0.33
N GLY A 569 23.71 26.68 -0.32
CA GLY A 569 25.04 26.97 0.22
C GLY A 569 25.22 26.69 1.72
N GLN A 570 24.21 26.21 2.43
CA GLN A 570 24.30 25.79 3.84
C GLN A 570 24.80 24.34 4.01
N SER A 571 24.70 23.49 2.99
CA SER A 571 25.03 22.05 3.06
C SER A 571 26.41 21.72 2.47
N SER A 572 27.22 20.93 3.18
CA SER A 572 28.57 20.51 2.80
C SER A 572 28.65 19.29 1.86
N ASP A 573 27.51 18.86 1.30
CA ASP A 573 27.34 17.49 0.78
C ASP A 573 27.59 17.35 -0.74
N GLY A 574 28.51 18.15 -1.29
CA GLY A 574 28.93 18.02 -2.70
C GLY A 574 27.84 18.33 -3.74
N GLY A 575 26.83 19.13 -3.39
CA GLY A 575 25.75 19.56 -4.29
C GLY A 575 24.61 18.54 -4.48
N THR A 576 24.57 17.46 -3.69
CA THR A 576 23.49 16.46 -3.72
C THR A 576 22.15 17.08 -3.32
N THR A 577 22.15 17.84 -2.21
CA THR A 577 20.97 18.56 -1.70
C THR A 577 20.44 19.56 -2.73
N ASP A 578 21.32 20.29 -3.42
CA ASP A 578 20.92 21.26 -4.46
C ASP A 578 20.20 20.57 -5.64
N ARG A 579 20.60 19.35 -6.03
CA ARG A 579 19.91 18.57 -7.07
C ARG A 579 18.53 18.10 -6.62
N VAL A 580 18.39 17.69 -5.36
CA VAL A 580 17.10 17.31 -4.77
C VAL A 580 16.15 18.52 -4.74
N VAL A 581 16.65 19.69 -4.33
CA VAL A 581 15.87 20.94 -4.37
C VAL A 581 15.46 21.28 -5.80
N ALA A 582 16.38 21.19 -6.76
CA ALA A 582 16.06 21.45 -8.16
C ALA A 582 14.97 20.50 -8.71
N ALA A 583 15.04 19.21 -8.37
CA ALA A 583 14.01 18.26 -8.74
C ALA A 583 12.68 18.55 -8.05
N LEU A 584 12.67 18.88 -6.75
CA LEU A 584 11.44 19.26 -6.05
C LEU A 584 10.80 20.50 -6.67
N LEU A 585 11.59 21.52 -7.02
CA LEU A 585 11.09 22.71 -7.71
C LEU A 585 10.51 22.36 -9.10
N THR A 586 11.20 21.49 -9.85
CA THR A 586 10.73 21.01 -11.16
C THR A 586 9.41 20.24 -11.03
N GLU A 587 9.27 19.38 -10.01
CA GLU A 587 8.03 18.64 -9.77
C GLU A 587 6.89 19.56 -9.33
N LEU A 588 7.16 20.56 -8.48
CA LEU A 588 6.16 21.55 -8.07
C LEU A 588 5.69 22.41 -9.24
N ASP A 589 6.61 22.86 -10.10
CA ASP A 589 6.27 23.58 -11.34
C ASP A 589 5.56 22.63 -12.34
N GLY A 590 5.92 21.35 -12.39
CA GLY A 590 5.28 20.35 -13.25
C GLY A 590 3.91 19.85 -12.77
N VAL A 591 3.50 20.17 -11.54
CA VAL A 591 2.12 19.95 -11.06
C VAL A 591 1.15 20.97 -11.68
N GLU A 592 1.65 22.04 -12.33
CA GLU A 592 0.83 23.07 -12.98
C GLU A 592 -0.27 22.51 -13.90
N ASP A 593 0.02 21.40 -14.60
CA ASP A 593 -0.88 20.77 -15.57
C ASP A 593 -1.99 19.90 -14.96
N LEU A 594 -1.95 19.62 -13.65
CA LEU A 594 -2.85 18.64 -13.01
C LEU A 594 -3.70 19.29 -11.92
N ARG A 595 -5.02 19.15 -12.02
CA ARG A 595 -6.01 19.85 -11.17
C ARG A 595 -6.22 19.20 -9.80
N ASP A 596 -5.76 17.96 -9.63
CA ASP A 596 -6.25 17.06 -8.59
C ASP A 596 -5.15 16.62 -7.61
N VAL A 597 -4.00 17.30 -7.61
CA VAL A 597 -2.89 17.07 -6.66
C VAL A 597 -2.58 18.34 -5.90
N VAL A 598 -2.59 18.27 -4.57
CA VAL A 598 -2.24 19.40 -3.69
C VAL A 598 -1.02 19.05 -2.85
N VAL A 599 -0.07 19.98 -2.72
CA VAL A 599 1.15 19.77 -1.94
C VAL A 599 1.10 20.51 -0.62
N ILE A 600 1.36 19.80 0.49
CA ILE A 600 1.44 20.38 1.82
C ILE A 600 2.86 20.16 2.35
N GLY A 601 3.63 21.22 2.49
CA GLY A 601 4.91 21.20 3.22
C GLY A 601 4.69 21.49 4.70
N ALA A 602 5.37 20.78 5.59
CA ALA A 602 5.40 21.09 7.02
C ALA A 602 6.83 21.38 7.50
N THR A 603 6.98 22.40 8.35
CA THR A 603 8.27 22.74 8.97
C THR A 603 8.12 23.29 10.39
N ASN A 604 9.17 23.15 11.19
CA ASN A 604 9.33 23.88 12.46
C ASN A 604 10.17 25.16 12.29
N ARG A 605 10.85 25.32 11.15
CA ARG A 605 11.87 26.34 10.90
C ARG A 605 11.69 26.98 9.51
N PRO A 606 10.64 27.80 9.33
CA PRO A 606 10.33 28.42 8.03
C PRO A 606 11.41 29.40 7.55
N ASP A 607 12.32 29.82 8.43
CA ASP A 607 13.50 30.63 8.12
C ASP A 607 14.59 29.87 7.36
N LEU A 608 14.62 28.53 7.46
CA LEU A 608 15.64 27.69 6.83
C LEU A 608 15.28 27.20 5.42
N ILE A 609 14.05 27.41 4.98
CA ILE A 609 13.57 26.92 3.67
C ILE A 609 14.09 27.82 2.55
N ASP A 610 14.50 27.21 1.42
CA ASP A 610 14.82 27.96 0.19
C ASP A 610 13.63 28.87 -0.22
N PRO A 611 13.81 30.20 -0.28
CA PRO A 611 12.75 31.13 -0.68
C PRO A 611 12.15 30.84 -2.06
N ALA A 612 12.85 30.10 -2.92
CA ALA A 612 12.33 29.62 -4.19
C ALA A 612 11.06 28.76 -4.02
N LEU A 613 10.94 27.98 -2.93
CA LEU A 613 9.75 27.16 -2.66
C LEU A 613 8.52 28.00 -2.29
N LEU A 614 8.71 29.21 -1.78
CA LEU A 614 7.63 30.10 -1.31
C LEU A 614 7.12 31.05 -2.39
N ARG A 615 7.51 30.84 -3.65
CA ARG A 615 7.06 31.66 -4.78
C ARG A 615 5.65 31.23 -5.22
N PRO A 616 4.87 32.14 -5.82
CA PRO A 616 3.58 31.80 -6.43
C PRO A 616 3.69 30.60 -7.37
N GLY A 617 2.68 29.72 -7.36
CA GLY A 617 2.68 28.44 -8.09
C GLY A 617 3.32 27.26 -7.35
N ARG A 618 3.96 27.48 -6.18
CA ARG A 618 4.61 26.44 -5.37
C ARG A 618 3.95 26.35 -3.98
N LEU A 619 4.71 26.48 -2.88
CA LEU A 619 4.18 26.57 -1.52
C LEU A 619 3.77 28.03 -1.21
N GLU A 620 2.82 28.53 -1.98
CA GLU A 620 2.45 29.95 -1.98
C GLU A 620 1.58 30.35 -0.79
N ARG A 621 0.80 29.40 -0.25
CA ARG A 621 -0.07 29.68 0.91
C ARG A 621 0.67 29.30 2.20
N LEU A 622 0.98 30.29 3.04
CA LEU A 622 1.57 30.05 4.36
C LEU A 622 0.48 30.00 5.44
N VAL A 623 0.50 28.97 6.27
CA VAL A 623 -0.45 28.79 7.38
C VAL A 623 0.31 28.49 8.67
N PHE A 624 0.13 29.36 9.67
CA PHE A 624 0.71 29.21 10.99
C PHE A 624 -0.16 28.29 11.85
N ALA A 625 0.42 27.21 12.36
CA ALA A 625 -0.19 26.32 13.34
C ALA A 625 0.19 26.79 14.75
N PRO A 626 -0.71 27.46 15.49
CA PRO A 626 -0.41 27.96 16.82
C PRO A 626 -0.28 26.81 17.84
N PRO A 627 0.37 27.06 19.00
CA PRO A 627 0.32 26.13 20.12
C PRO A 627 -1.13 25.97 20.62
N PRO A 628 -1.51 24.78 21.11
CA PRO A 628 -2.89 24.50 21.50
C PRO A 628 -3.28 25.25 22.78
N ASP A 629 -4.47 25.85 22.78
CA ASP A 629 -5.06 26.47 23.97
C ASP A 629 -5.60 25.44 24.98
N ALA A 630 -6.23 25.89 26.06
CA ALA A 630 -6.72 24.97 27.11
C ALA A 630 -7.82 24.02 26.62
N GLU A 631 -8.70 24.48 25.74
CA GLU A 631 -9.79 23.67 25.19
C GLU A 631 -9.26 22.69 24.13
N ALA A 632 -8.36 23.14 23.26
CA ALA A 632 -7.62 22.31 22.31
C ALA A 632 -6.86 21.20 23.02
N ARG A 633 -6.14 21.50 24.11
CA ARG A 633 -5.43 20.48 24.90
C ARG A 633 -6.40 19.45 25.50
N ALA A 634 -7.57 19.87 26.00
CA ALA A 634 -8.57 18.93 26.48
C ALA A 634 -9.09 17.99 25.37
N LEU A 635 -9.30 18.52 24.16
CA LEU A 635 -9.71 17.73 23.00
C LEU A 635 -8.60 16.79 22.52
N ILE A 636 -7.34 17.26 22.49
CA ILE A 636 -6.17 16.43 22.16
C ILE A 636 -6.02 15.30 23.18
N LEU A 637 -6.16 15.59 24.49
CA LEU A 637 -6.13 14.58 25.54
C LEU A 637 -7.25 13.56 25.35
N ARG A 638 -8.46 14.00 24.98
CA ARG A 638 -9.60 13.11 24.70
C ARG A 638 -9.35 12.22 23.49
N ALA A 639 -8.81 12.78 22.41
CA ALA A 639 -8.46 12.03 21.21
C ALA A 639 -7.33 11.02 21.51
N ALA A 640 -6.29 11.43 22.23
CA ALA A 640 -5.18 10.57 22.65
C ALA A 640 -5.60 9.49 23.66
N ALA A 641 -6.62 9.77 24.47
CA ALA A 641 -7.20 8.82 25.42
C ALA A 641 -8.31 7.95 24.81
N LYS A 642 -8.81 8.22 23.60
CA LYS A 642 -9.83 7.40 22.93
C LYS A 642 -9.52 5.90 22.94
N PRO A 643 -8.26 5.45 22.75
CA PRO A 643 -8.00 4.04 22.81
C PRO A 643 -7.82 3.59 24.29
N VAL A 644 -7.36 4.45 25.19
CA VAL A 644 -7.04 4.10 26.59
C VAL A 644 -8.29 4.04 27.48
N PRO A 645 -8.55 2.93 28.19
CA PRO A 645 -9.65 2.88 29.15
C PRO A 645 -9.38 3.82 30.33
N LEU A 646 -10.20 4.85 30.48
CA LEU A 646 -10.12 5.79 31.60
C LEU A 646 -11.11 5.40 32.70
N ALA A 647 -10.73 5.59 33.96
CA ALA A 647 -11.67 5.47 35.07
C ALA A 647 -12.58 6.71 35.17
N ASP A 648 -13.71 6.57 35.86
CA ASP A 648 -14.72 7.63 36.00
C ASP A 648 -14.20 8.89 36.72
N ASP A 649 -13.08 8.79 37.43
CA ASP A 649 -12.45 9.89 38.15
C ASP A 649 -11.59 10.81 37.26
N VAL A 650 -11.42 10.48 35.97
CA VAL A 650 -10.58 11.24 35.04
C VAL A 650 -11.36 12.35 34.34
N ASP A 651 -11.11 13.61 34.73
CA ASP A 651 -11.59 14.80 34.02
C ASP A 651 -10.52 15.41 33.11
N LEU A 652 -10.54 15.03 31.83
CA LEU A 652 -9.61 15.54 30.83
C LEU A 652 -9.71 17.05 30.58
N ARG A 653 -10.85 17.68 30.88
CA ARG A 653 -11.02 19.13 30.74
C ARG A 653 -10.20 19.88 31.79
N SER A 654 -10.25 19.40 33.03
CA SER A 654 -9.41 19.91 34.13
C SER A 654 -7.91 19.74 33.82
N PHE A 655 -7.50 18.59 33.29
CA PHE A 655 -6.11 18.36 32.88
C PHE A 655 -5.67 19.25 31.71
N GLY A 656 -6.55 19.54 30.74
CA GLY A 656 -6.27 20.48 29.64
C GLY A 656 -5.96 21.91 30.14
N ALA A 657 -6.68 22.37 31.16
CA ALA A 657 -6.43 23.67 31.79
C ALA A 657 -5.09 23.74 32.54
N ARG A 658 -4.60 22.62 33.07
CA ARG A 658 -3.37 22.54 33.89
C ARG A 658 -2.09 22.24 33.09
N THR A 659 -2.22 22.00 31.79
CA THR A 659 -1.12 21.63 30.88
C THR A 659 -0.64 22.81 30.04
N GLU A 660 -0.56 24.01 30.62
CA GLU A 660 -0.05 25.18 29.91
C GLU A 660 1.38 24.95 29.39
N GLY A 661 1.65 25.36 28.15
CA GLY A 661 2.94 25.11 27.48
C GLY A 661 3.12 23.69 26.94
N PHE A 662 2.13 22.80 27.08
CA PHE A 662 2.18 21.49 26.46
C PHE A 662 1.84 21.60 24.97
N SER A 663 2.64 20.92 24.15
CA SER A 663 2.33 20.65 22.75
C SER A 663 1.31 19.50 22.62
N ALA A 664 0.79 19.25 21.42
CA ALA A 664 -0.07 18.07 21.18
C ALA A 664 0.69 16.75 21.42
N ALA A 665 1.98 16.73 21.10
CA ALA A 665 2.87 15.61 21.40
C ALA A 665 3.04 15.40 22.92
N ASP A 666 3.17 16.47 23.70
CA ASP A 666 3.26 16.38 25.16
C ASP A 666 1.96 15.86 25.78
N CYS A 667 0.81 16.29 25.27
CA CYS A 667 -0.50 15.77 25.70
C CYS A 667 -0.63 14.27 25.42
N THR A 668 -0.15 13.81 24.26
CA THR A 668 -0.12 12.38 23.92
C THR A 668 0.85 11.61 24.81
N ALA A 669 2.03 12.19 25.08
CA ALA A 669 3.01 11.62 25.99
C ALA A 669 2.47 11.52 27.42
N LEU A 670 1.66 12.48 27.87
CA LEU A 670 1.02 12.46 29.17
C LEU A 670 0.08 11.25 29.33
N ILE A 671 -0.79 11.00 28.34
CA ILE A 671 -1.68 9.82 28.35
C ILE A 671 -0.88 8.52 28.31
N ARG A 672 0.17 8.46 27.48
CA ARG A 672 1.06 7.29 27.39
C ARG A 672 1.77 7.01 28.71
N GLU A 673 2.34 8.04 29.35
CA GLU A 673 3.02 7.89 30.63
C GLU A 673 2.06 7.53 31.75
N ALA A 674 0.82 8.04 31.72
CA ALA A 674 -0.23 7.64 32.65
C ALA A 674 -0.59 6.15 32.50
N ALA A 675 -0.71 5.65 31.26
CA ALA A 675 -0.93 4.22 31.01
C ALA A 675 0.26 3.36 31.48
N LEU A 676 1.50 3.78 31.20
CA LEU A 676 2.69 3.09 31.72
C LEU A 676 2.76 3.10 33.24
N THR A 677 2.37 4.21 33.86
CA THR A 677 2.31 4.33 35.32
C THR A 677 1.27 3.37 35.90
N ALA A 678 0.10 3.24 35.26
CA ALA A 678 -0.91 2.25 35.64
C ALA A 678 -0.36 0.81 35.55
N MET A 679 0.34 0.47 34.45
CA MET A 679 0.94 -0.85 34.26
C MET A 679 2.05 -1.16 35.27
N ARG A 680 2.89 -0.16 35.61
CA ARG A 680 3.93 -0.30 36.64
C ARG A 680 3.33 -0.51 38.03
N ALA A 681 2.17 0.09 38.31
CA ALA A 681 1.45 -0.09 39.56
C ALA A 681 0.80 -1.48 39.63
N SER A 682 0.21 -1.96 38.54
CA SER A 682 -0.30 -3.33 38.41
C SER A 682 -0.36 -3.77 36.94
N MET A 683 0.21 -4.94 36.65
CA MET A 683 0.14 -5.56 35.31
C MET A 683 -1.29 -5.97 34.92
N GLU A 684 -2.21 -6.03 35.90
CA GLU A 684 -3.62 -6.35 35.73
C GLU A 684 -4.50 -5.08 35.66
N ALA A 685 -3.91 -3.88 35.62
CA ALA A 685 -4.65 -2.63 35.55
C ALA A 685 -5.50 -2.57 34.28
N VAL A 686 -6.83 -2.50 34.46
CA VAL A 686 -7.80 -2.42 33.36
C VAL A 686 -8.02 -0.96 32.91
N THR A 687 -7.88 0.00 33.83
CA THR A 687 -8.18 1.42 33.59
C THR A 687 -7.08 2.35 34.11
N VAL A 688 -6.95 3.51 33.48
CA VAL A 688 -6.09 4.61 33.95
C VAL A 688 -6.93 5.55 34.82
N ALA A 689 -6.59 5.63 36.11
CA ALA A 689 -7.20 6.54 37.08
C ALA A 689 -6.53 7.92 37.10
N ALA A 690 -7.21 8.90 37.71
CA ALA A 690 -6.69 10.27 37.81
C ALA A 690 -5.33 10.34 38.51
N ALA A 691 -5.09 9.49 39.52
CA ALA A 691 -3.80 9.41 40.22
C ALA A 691 -2.62 9.07 39.29
N HIS A 692 -2.86 8.29 38.22
CA HIS A 692 -1.83 7.96 37.23
C HIS A 692 -1.53 9.15 36.32
N LEU A 693 -2.54 9.96 35.95
CA LEU A 693 -2.33 11.20 35.21
C LEU A 693 -1.58 12.24 36.06
N GLU A 694 -1.89 12.34 37.35
CA GLU A 694 -1.17 13.22 38.28
C GLU A 694 0.30 12.83 38.41
N ALA A 695 0.58 11.53 38.55
CA ALA A 695 1.95 11.03 38.54
C ALA A 695 2.65 11.34 37.21
N ALA A 696 1.97 11.16 36.08
CA ALA A 696 2.51 11.44 34.75
C ALA A 696 2.81 12.93 34.53
N LEU A 697 2.01 13.86 35.09
CA LEU A 697 2.29 15.31 35.04
C LEU A 697 3.61 15.69 35.72
N SER A 698 4.05 14.92 36.71
CA SER A 698 5.34 15.16 37.38
C SER A 698 6.55 14.75 36.53
N VAL A 699 6.33 13.86 35.56
CA VAL A 699 7.35 13.28 34.67
C VAL A 699 7.40 14.03 33.34
N VAL A 700 6.24 14.25 32.71
CA VAL A 700 6.13 14.92 31.40
C VAL A 700 6.21 16.43 31.61
N ARG A 701 7.23 17.06 31.01
CA ARG A 701 7.45 18.51 31.08
C ARG A 701 6.97 19.20 29.81
N PRO A 702 6.52 20.46 29.88
CA PRO A 702 6.13 21.22 28.69
C PRO A 702 7.32 21.39 27.74
N SER A 703 7.13 21.13 26.45
CA SER A 703 8.20 21.22 25.45
C SER A 703 8.24 22.56 24.70
N LEU A 704 7.21 23.40 24.83
CA LEU A 704 7.12 24.65 24.05
C LEU A 704 7.99 25.75 24.67
N ASP A 705 8.94 26.26 23.89
CA ASP A 705 9.74 27.44 24.24
C ASP A 705 8.98 28.73 23.87
N PRO A 706 8.63 29.59 24.86
CA PRO A 706 7.95 30.85 24.61
C PRO A 706 8.69 31.78 23.63
N ALA A 707 10.02 31.78 23.64
CA ALA A 707 10.82 32.61 22.74
C ALA A 707 10.70 32.13 21.28
N GLN A 708 10.72 30.81 21.07
CA GLN A 708 10.51 30.21 19.76
C GLN A 708 9.09 30.48 19.24
N VAL A 709 8.07 30.32 20.08
CA VAL A 709 6.67 30.60 19.72
C VAL A 709 6.50 32.06 19.30
N ALA A 710 7.05 33.01 20.07
CA ALA A 710 6.99 34.43 19.74
C ALA A 710 7.71 34.76 18.42
N SER A 711 8.85 34.11 18.14
CA SER A 711 9.59 34.28 16.88
C SER A 711 8.77 33.82 15.66
N LEU A 712 8.07 32.69 15.78
CA LEU A 712 7.20 32.15 14.72
C LEU A 712 5.95 33.02 14.51
N ALA A 713 5.34 33.52 15.59
CA ALA A 713 4.23 34.48 15.49
C ALA A 713 4.67 35.78 14.80
N ALA A 714 5.82 36.32 15.18
CA ALA A 714 6.39 37.51 14.52
C ALA A 714 6.77 37.24 13.04
N TYR A 715 7.17 36.01 12.70
CA TYR A 715 7.36 35.62 11.30
C TYR A 715 6.04 35.67 10.52
N ALA A 716 4.95 35.17 11.10
CA ALA A 716 3.62 35.22 10.51
C ALA A 716 3.15 36.65 10.26
N GLU A 717 3.28 37.54 11.24
CA GLU A 717 2.92 38.96 11.12
C GLU A 717 3.72 39.68 10.03
N ARG A 718 5.05 39.49 10.00
CA ARG A 718 5.91 40.08 8.96
C ARG A 718 5.55 39.62 7.55
N ARG A 719 4.99 38.42 7.41
CA ARG A 719 4.55 37.86 6.13
C ARG A 719 3.14 38.32 5.76
N ALA A 720 2.22 38.44 6.71
CA ALA A 720 0.90 39.00 6.45
C ALA A 720 0.94 40.49 6.06
N ALA A 721 1.97 41.21 6.52
CA ALA A 721 2.18 42.63 6.18
C ALA A 721 2.86 42.88 4.82
N ARG A 722 3.30 41.82 4.11
CA ARG A 722 3.91 41.88 2.77
C ARG A 722 2.93 41.38 1.73
#